data_AF-A0A5N5DJV8-F1
#
_entry.id   AF-A0A5N5DJV8-F1
#
_cell.length_a   1.000
_cell.length_b   1.000
_cell.length_c   1.000
_cell.angle_alpha   90.00
_cell.angle_beta   90.00
_cell.angle_gamma   90.00
#
_symmetry.space_group_name_H-M   'P 1'
#
loop_
_entity.id
_entity.type
_entity.pdbx_description
1 polymer ?
#
loop_
_entity_poly.entity_id
_entity_poly.type
_entity_poly.pdbx_seq_one_letter_code
_entity_poly.pdbx_strand_id
1 'polypeptide(L)'
;MPFRFTWICDLLQAIEDIECRDPPHLPDRKRTLLRTTIERWFRQHRKNIDQAETDGAALLSTLFPQARTDRVYSIKAPRLEKLVARCLNYRTEKIRELGAWKQPGRGDLGACLERIEKIHDSEPLPRGDALTVEEVDRGLHDIASQVRFSSPAVQKHVSADLPQQILTHILLRIHSRDKKWFIRLFLKDYGRVVLDEQLVLGEFHFLLPPLLKFQNDFAAAMMLLRGPLARYHAKPDPLSQKLMLEQAALHLRPKVGVKIGRPTWYKARSMQNCLQMVGDATWVIERKYDGEFCEIHVDLTKKDRIQIFSKNGKDATRDRKDLLPAIKESLRIDTADCRFDSKCILLGEMVVFNQVENKVMDFDKIRKHVSRSGSFLGTDKDSQPHPYENLMIFYFDILLVDDEITMTLPHSRRRKRLSEIITKIDGRAKTVEWKPLDFSEPAARKSMFHQFCAALLDRCEGLILKPNGPFFPLARDETGSWCRGFIKLKKDYMTDMGGSKDQADFAIVAASYDVHEAQKCRQRNLKWTNFYLGCLVDDDCSYQARPRFRIVAIIKATHCIPAKELDYLNQVGQFHCRDFDNDEAIEHFAIQFGKNPLPSVVFTEPLVVEVLGSGFEKPPNEGFHMLRHPRILKTHTDRSWEDCVTMQGLAQMAREAREAPSDGESKDIRQKVQYSSPGRALKRPATGSVDDFAIDAIPRKIPKWFSAVYGRPHLPTLISTNKENNGSSDSGTITTPISANHYQSSASGCTSALTTITVQPPAPSTLLPIPYNLTQTVIYLAPSLRLPGHPLHQTLTTYFAPHAPLVIDDIEHWRRGDVDDDGVPKRYDTQGSTVGESQAYAGYDKVVLVEPARGKECAETKRMVEGVIGASGGTEVVGMFDWRVLEDLAVGVEGEKGDCGSGKRDDEWEREVWRERFVGVCGVEVSED
;
A
#
# COMPACT_ATOMS: atom_id res chain seq x y z
N MET A 1 35.75 -15.36 12.05
CA MET A 1 36.30 -14.82 10.77
C MET A 1 35.26 -13.90 10.13
N PRO A 2 35.66 -12.75 9.57
CA PRO A 2 34.74 -11.81 8.91
C PRO A 2 34.01 -12.43 7.70
N PHE A 3 32.81 -11.94 7.39
CA PHE A 3 31.92 -12.58 6.42
C PHE A 3 32.28 -12.21 4.98
N ARG A 4 32.46 -13.19 4.09
CA ARG A 4 32.91 -12.91 2.71
C ARG A 4 31.81 -12.25 1.88
N PHE A 5 32.16 -11.19 1.15
CA PHE A 5 31.24 -10.48 0.25
C PHE A 5 30.70 -11.38 -0.87
N THR A 6 31.55 -12.28 -1.39
CA THR A 6 31.19 -13.22 -2.45
C THR A 6 30.00 -14.13 -2.09
N TRP A 7 29.83 -14.48 -0.81
CA TRP A 7 28.69 -15.28 -0.33
C TRP A 7 27.35 -14.54 -0.46
N ILE A 8 27.35 -13.22 -0.34
CA ILE A 8 26.15 -12.40 -0.63
C ILE A 8 25.90 -12.36 -2.14
N CYS A 9 26.96 -12.28 -2.95
CA CYS A 9 26.87 -12.33 -4.40
C CYS A 9 26.34 -13.69 -4.92
N ASP A 10 26.67 -14.80 -4.26
CA ASP A 10 26.11 -16.13 -4.53
C ASP A 10 24.57 -16.14 -4.35
N LEU A 11 24.07 -15.58 -3.24
CA LEU A 11 22.63 -15.47 -2.96
C LEU A 11 21.92 -14.58 -3.98
N LEU A 12 22.47 -13.39 -4.21
CA LEU A 12 21.88 -12.41 -5.12
C LEU A 12 21.86 -12.93 -6.57
N GLN A 13 22.89 -13.67 -7.01
CA GLN A 13 22.90 -14.30 -8.32
C GLN A 13 21.85 -15.41 -8.43
N ALA A 14 21.79 -16.32 -7.45
CA ALA A 14 20.80 -17.40 -7.46
C ALA A 14 19.35 -16.88 -7.47
N ILE A 15 19.10 -15.68 -6.93
CA ILE A 15 17.80 -15.01 -7.00
C ILE A 15 17.60 -14.31 -8.35
N GLU A 16 18.61 -13.64 -8.91
CA GLU A 16 18.54 -13.06 -10.26
C GLU A 16 18.23 -14.14 -11.32
N ASP A 17 18.83 -15.31 -11.20
CA ASP A 17 18.64 -16.43 -12.14
C ASP A 17 17.18 -16.97 -12.10
N ILE A 18 16.54 -16.94 -10.92
CA ILE A 18 15.11 -17.30 -10.73
C ILE A 18 14.18 -16.17 -11.22
N GLU A 19 14.56 -14.91 -11.02
CA GLU A 19 13.80 -13.72 -11.42
C GLU A 19 13.79 -13.52 -12.94
N CYS A 20 14.93 -13.70 -13.60
CA CYS A 20 15.17 -13.37 -15.00
C CYS A 20 14.92 -14.54 -15.97
N ARG A 21 14.73 -15.77 -15.48
CA ARG A 21 14.51 -16.99 -16.29
C ARG A 21 13.55 -16.77 -17.46
N ASP A 22 13.86 -17.38 -18.60
CA ASP A 22 12.95 -17.54 -19.74
C ASP A 22 12.81 -19.04 -20.09
N PRO A 23 11.60 -19.58 -20.33
CA PRO A 23 10.32 -19.00 -19.96
C PRO A 23 10.22 -18.78 -18.43
N PRO A 24 9.45 -17.76 -17.98
CA PRO A 24 9.34 -17.42 -16.56
C PRO A 24 8.66 -18.54 -15.76
N HIS A 25 9.03 -18.66 -14.48
CA HIS A 25 8.35 -19.58 -13.56
C HIS A 25 6.94 -19.09 -13.20
N LEU A 26 5.99 -20.04 -13.14
CA LEU A 26 4.64 -19.81 -12.57
C LEU A 26 4.73 -19.19 -11.16
N PRO A 27 3.82 -18.27 -10.77
CA PRO A 27 3.98 -17.43 -9.58
C PRO A 27 4.31 -18.17 -8.28
N ASP A 28 3.60 -19.27 -7.97
CA ASP A 28 3.81 -20.00 -6.73
C ASP A 28 5.07 -20.89 -6.77
N ARG A 29 5.39 -21.50 -7.93
CA ARG A 29 6.67 -22.19 -8.12
C ARG A 29 7.84 -21.22 -7.96
N LYS A 30 7.71 -20.00 -8.48
CA LYS A 30 8.70 -18.92 -8.32
C LYS A 30 8.85 -18.53 -6.85
N ARG A 31 7.73 -18.26 -6.15
CA ARG A 31 7.71 -17.90 -4.71
C ARG A 31 8.38 -18.98 -3.86
N THR A 32 8.09 -20.26 -4.13
CA THR A 32 8.71 -21.40 -3.44
C THR A 32 10.21 -21.50 -3.70
N LEU A 33 10.66 -21.38 -4.96
CA LEU A 33 12.09 -21.41 -5.30
C LEU A 33 12.87 -20.27 -4.64
N LEU A 34 12.34 -19.03 -4.68
CA LEU A 34 12.94 -17.87 -4.01
C LEU A 34 13.09 -18.11 -2.50
N ARG A 35 12.00 -18.57 -1.85
CA ARG A 35 12.00 -18.90 -0.41
C ARG A 35 13.05 -19.96 -0.07
N THR A 36 13.03 -21.10 -0.75
CA THR A 36 13.94 -22.22 -0.46
C THR A 36 15.40 -21.87 -0.74
N THR A 37 15.69 -21.02 -1.74
CA THR A 37 17.05 -20.50 -1.98
C THR A 37 17.55 -19.65 -0.80
N ILE A 38 16.72 -18.74 -0.29
CA ILE A 38 17.05 -17.91 0.89
C ILE A 38 17.26 -18.80 2.14
N GLU A 39 16.32 -19.69 2.44
CA GLU A 39 16.40 -20.62 3.59
C GLU A 39 17.62 -21.54 3.52
N ARG A 40 17.97 -22.04 2.32
CA ARG A 40 19.16 -22.88 2.11
C ARG A 40 20.44 -22.10 2.36
N TRP A 41 20.54 -20.87 1.85
CA TRP A 41 21.71 -20.01 2.06
C TRP A 41 21.91 -19.68 3.55
N PHE A 42 20.84 -19.28 4.25
CA PHE A 42 20.89 -19.00 5.70
C PHE A 42 21.17 -20.24 6.57
N ARG A 43 20.92 -21.44 6.05
CA ARG A 43 21.33 -22.71 6.67
C ARG A 43 22.80 -23.02 6.42
N GLN A 44 23.26 -22.84 5.18
CA GLN A 44 24.65 -23.07 4.76
C GLN A 44 25.63 -22.14 5.47
N HIS A 45 25.33 -20.84 5.55
CA HIS A 45 26.20 -19.84 6.15
C HIS A 45 25.96 -19.60 7.65
N ARG A 46 25.08 -20.39 8.30
CA ARG A 46 24.67 -20.21 9.71
C ARG A 46 25.85 -20.07 10.67
N LYS A 47 26.80 -21.01 10.60
CA LYS A 47 28.02 -21.04 11.42
C LYS A 47 28.96 -19.85 11.20
N ASN A 48 28.74 -19.03 10.17
CA ASN A 48 29.47 -17.79 9.92
C ASN A 48 28.67 -16.55 10.32
N ILE A 49 27.35 -16.55 10.12
CA ILE A 49 26.46 -15.45 10.55
C ILE A 49 26.48 -15.30 12.07
N ASP A 50 26.46 -16.43 12.80
CA ASP A 50 26.37 -16.45 14.27
C ASP A 50 27.74 -16.22 14.97
N GLN A 51 28.82 -15.88 14.25
CA GLN A 51 30.14 -15.63 14.86
C GLN A 51 30.20 -14.26 15.55
N ALA A 52 30.93 -14.18 16.66
CA ALA A 52 31.03 -12.95 17.45
C ALA A 52 31.70 -11.80 16.66
N GLU A 53 32.69 -12.13 15.82
CA GLU A 53 33.43 -11.15 15.01
C GLU A 53 32.67 -10.66 13.76
N THR A 54 31.65 -11.38 13.29
CA THR A 54 30.89 -11.00 12.09
C THR A 54 30.03 -9.78 12.36
N ASP A 55 30.09 -8.74 11.53
CA ASP A 55 29.21 -7.59 11.70
C ASP A 55 27.84 -7.84 11.02
N GLY A 56 26.87 -8.26 11.83
CA GLY A 56 25.49 -8.43 11.39
C GLY A 56 24.84 -7.15 10.88
N ALA A 57 25.26 -5.97 11.34
CA ALA A 57 24.76 -4.70 10.81
C ALA A 57 25.36 -4.39 9.43
N ALA A 58 26.63 -4.74 9.17
CA ALA A 58 27.22 -4.69 7.83
C ALA A 58 26.56 -5.71 6.87
N LEU A 59 26.28 -6.93 7.35
CA LEU A 59 25.57 -7.96 6.58
C LEU A 59 24.19 -7.47 6.14
N LEU A 60 23.39 -6.95 7.07
CA LEU A 60 22.05 -6.43 6.80
C LEU A 60 22.08 -5.13 5.99
N SER A 61 23.10 -4.27 6.17
CA SER A 61 23.33 -3.10 5.32
C SER A 61 23.66 -3.46 3.88
N THR A 62 24.24 -4.64 3.66
CA THR A 62 24.54 -5.18 2.33
C THR A 62 23.33 -5.84 1.70
N LEU A 63 22.56 -6.63 2.45
CA LEU A 63 21.30 -7.22 1.94
C LEU A 63 20.22 -6.16 1.69
N PHE A 64 20.19 -5.08 2.48
CA PHE A 64 19.17 -4.02 2.41
C PHE A 64 19.79 -2.61 2.34
N PRO A 65 20.51 -2.26 1.26
CA PRO A 65 21.18 -0.95 1.13
C PRO A 65 20.21 0.24 1.17
N GLN A 66 18.94 0.04 0.80
CA GLN A 66 17.86 1.01 0.91
C GLN A 66 17.53 1.42 2.36
N ALA A 67 17.77 0.54 3.35
CA ALA A 67 17.57 0.86 4.76
C ALA A 67 18.58 1.90 5.28
N ARG A 68 19.78 1.94 4.68
CA ARG A 68 20.87 2.88 5.02
C ARG A 68 20.63 4.28 4.48
N THR A 69 19.51 4.89 4.84
CA THR A 69 19.13 6.27 4.47
C THR A 69 20.08 7.33 5.06
N ASP A 70 20.90 6.94 6.05
CA ASP A 70 21.95 7.73 6.68
C ASP A 70 23.17 7.99 5.76
N ARG A 71 23.43 7.10 4.79
CA ARG A 71 24.55 7.23 3.84
C ARG A 71 24.09 7.76 2.49
N VAL A 72 24.63 8.89 2.05
CA VAL A 72 24.38 9.46 0.71
C VAL A 72 25.72 9.58 -0.02
N TYR A 73 25.86 8.96 -1.20
CA TYR A 73 27.13 8.95 -1.93
C TYR A 73 27.29 10.11 -2.94
N SER A 74 26.21 10.85 -3.26
CA SER A 74 26.17 11.91 -4.29
C SER A 74 26.83 11.52 -5.64
N ILE A 75 26.78 10.23 -5.96
CA ILE A 75 27.27 9.59 -7.17
C ILE A 75 26.10 8.75 -7.71
N LYS A 76 25.70 8.99 -8.96
CA LYS A 76 24.68 8.25 -9.71
C LYS A 76 25.34 7.54 -10.89
N ALA A 77 24.63 6.63 -11.56
CA ALA A 77 25.20 5.77 -12.62
C ALA A 77 26.10 6.51 -13.65
N PRO A 78 25.75 7.69 -14.22
CA PRO A 78 26.64 8.41 -15.16
C PRO A 78 27.95 8.93 -14.54
N ARG A 79 28.00 9.16 -13.22
CA ARG A 79 29.21 9.54 -12.48
C ARG A 79 29.98 8.31 -11.99
N LEU A 80 29.27 7.22 -11.69
CA LEU A 80 29.87 5.93 -11.29
C LEU A 80 30.57 5.27 -12.48
N GLU A 81 29.96 5.27 -13.67
CA GLU A 81 30.56 4.90 -14.95
C GLU A 81 31.94 5.54 -15.15
N LYS A 82 32.02 6.87 -14.99
CA LYS A 82 33.27 7.66 -15.07
C LYS A 82 34.23 7.48 -13.88
N LEU A 83 33.81 6.80 -12.81
CA LEU A 83 34.69 6.41 -11.69
C LEU A 83 35.24 5.00 -11.93
N VAL A 84 34.37 4.02 -12.19
CA VAL A 84 34.71 2.62 -12.49
C VAL A 84 35.71 2.53 -13.64
N ALA A 85 35.44 3.24 -14.76
CA ALA A 85 36.37 3.29 -15.89
C ALA A 85 37.77 3.80 -15.52
N ARG A 86 37.90 4.69 -14.53
CA ARG A 86 39.19 5.18 -14.01
C ARG A 86 39.80 4.31 -12.91
N CYS A 87 39.00 3.49 -12.23
CA CYS A 87 39.50 2.49 -11.27
C CYS A 87 40.09 1.27 -12.01
N LEU A 88 39.55 0.94 -13.18
CA LEU A 88 39.92 -0.21 -14.01
C LEU A 88 40.72 0.16 -15.27
N ASN A 89 41.17 1.42 -15.40
CA ASN A 89 42.00 1.93 -16.50
C ASN A 89 41.44 1.67 -17.92
N TYR A 90 40.12 1.79 -18.08
CA TYR A 90 39.43 1.53 -19.35
C TYR A 90 39.78 2.57 -20.43
N ARG A 91 40.02 2.07 -21.65
CA ARG A 91 40.11 2.87 -22.87
C ARG A 91 38.72 3.16 -23.46
N THR A 92 38.65 4.05 -24.44
CA THR A 92 37.41 4.56 -25.08
C THR A 92 36.40 3.46 -25.47
N GLU A 93 36.87 2.29 -25.89
CA GLU A 93 36.02 1.16 -26.29
C GLU A 93 35.31 0.52 -25.11
N LYS A 94 36.06 0.09 -24.06
CA LYS A 94 35.46 -0.40 -22.80
C LYS A 94 34.61 0.68 -22.11
N ILE A 95 34.91 1.98 -22.28
CA ILE A 95 34.06 3.08 -21.80
C ILE A 95 32.72 3.13 -22.55
N ARG A 96 32.75 3.00 -23.88
CA ARG A 96 31.54 2.98 -24.74
C ARG A 96 30.67 1.75 -24.45
N GLU A 97 31.27 0.58 -24.25
CA GLU A 97 30.55 -0.63 -23.85
C GLU A 97 29.97 -0.50 -22.43
N LEU A 98 30.76 0.00 -21.46
CA LEU A 98 30.28 0.23 -20.10
C LEU A 98 29.09 1.18 -20.11
N GLY A 99 29.17 2.26 -20.90
CA GLY A 99 28.12 3.27 -21.06
C GLY A 99 26.84 2.79 -21.76
N ALA A 100 26.82 1.57 -22.32
CA ALA A 100 25.67 1.00 -23.02
C ALA A 100 24.45 0.73 -22.12
N TRP A 101 24.59 0.78 -20.78
CA TRP A 101 23.49 0.63 -19.82
C TRP A 101 22.32 1.60 -20.03
N LYS A 102 22.56 2.69 -20.76
CA LYS A 102 21.56 3.72 -21.13
C LYS A 102 20.61 3.27 -22.24
N GLN A 103 20.90 2.16 -22.92
CA GLN A 103 20.12 1.64 -24.04
C GLN A 103 19.14 0.53 -23.58
N PRO A 104 17.91 0.48 -24.14
CA PRO A 104 17.01 -0.66 -24.00
C PRO A 104 17.68 -2.01 -24.23
N GLY A 105 17.34 -3.00 -23.40
CA GLY A 105 17.82 -4.39 -23.53
C GLY A 105 19.29 -4.63 -23.19
N ARG A 106 20.11 -3.60 -22.93
CA ARG A 106 21.54 -3.79 -22.58
C ARG A 106 21.78 -4.19 -21.11
N GLY A 107 20.83 -3.91 -20.22
CA GLY A 107 20.96 -4.16 -18.77
C GLY A 107 21.59 -2.97 -18.02
N ASP A 108 21.72 -3.07 -16.71
CA ASP A 108 22.26 -1.99 -15.87
C ASP A 108 23.80 -1.84 -15.95
N LEU A 109 24.34 -0.80 -15.30
CA LEU A 109 25.78 -0.50 -15.25
C LEU A 109 26.61 -1.65 -14.65
N GLY A 110 26.05 -2.41 -13.70
CA GLY A 110 26.68 -3.60 -13.13
C GLY A 110 26.70 -4.76 -14.12
N ALA A 111 25.59 -5.01 -14.83
CA ALA A 111 25.52 -6.04 -15.88
C ALA A 111 26.42 -5.70 -17.09
N CYS A 112 26.60 -4.43 -17.43
CA CYS A 112 27.60 -4.02 -18.42
C CYS A 112 29.04 -4.25 -17.91
N LEU A 113 29.33 -3.93 -16.65
CA LEU A 113 30.64 -4.19 -16.04
C LEU A 113 30.98 -5.68 -15.97
N GLU A 114 30.02 -6.53 -15.58
CA GLU A 114 30.18 -7.99 -15.58
C GLU A 114 30.57 -8.50 -16.97
N ARG A 115 29.85 -8.09 -18.01
CA ARG A 115 30.12 -8.51 -19.41
C ARG A 115 31.56 -8.19 -19.86
N ILE A 116 32.06 -7.00 -19.53
CA ILE A 116 33.38 -6.50 -19.91
C ILE A 116 34.50 -7.21 -19.15
N GLU A 117 34.26 -7.56 -17.88
CA GLU A 117 35.27 -8.14 -16.99
C GLU A 117 35.28 -9.67 -17.00
N LYS A 118 34.20 -10.33 -17.46
CA LYS A 118 34.04 -11.79 -17.45
C LYS A 118 35.12 -12.55 -18.21
N ILE A 119 35.73 -11.93 -19.22
CA ILE A 119 36.88 -12.49 -19.94
C ILE A 119 38.12 -12.70 -19.05
N HIS A 120 38.22 -11.96 -17.93
CA HIS A 120 39.31 -12.02 -16.97
C HIS A 120 38.98 -12.90 -15.75
N ASP A 121 37.82 -13.57 -15.68
CA ASP A 121 37.43 -14.37 -14.50
C ASP A 121 38.24 -15.67 -14.33
N SER A 122 39.01 -16.07 -15.34
CA SER A 122 40.00 -17.16 -15.25
C SER A 122 41.38 -16.69 -14.80
N GLU A 123 41.61 -15.38 -14.66
CA GLU A 123 42.86 -14.81 -14.17
C GLU A 123 42.85 -14.71 -12.64
N PRO A 124 43.99 -14.94 -11.94
CA PRO A 124 44.06 -14.76 -10.50
C PRO A 124 43.95 -13.27 -10.14
N LEU A 125 43.14 -12.96 -9.12
CA LEU A 125 42.96 -11.57 -8.67
C LEU A 125 44.30 -10.95 -8.21
N PRO A 126 44.60 -9.68 -8.57
CA PRO A 126 45.85 -9.00 -8.19
C PRO A 126 46.12 -8.85 -6.69
N ARG A 127 45.12 -9.18 -5.85
CA ARG A 127 45.17 -9.17 -4.39
C ARG A 127 44.41 -10.40 -3.88
N GLY A 128 45.12 -11.31 -3.24
CA GLY A 128 44.61 -12.65 -2.87
C GLY A 128 43.80 -12.72 -1.57
N ASP A 129 43.56 -11.58 -0.91
CA ASP A 129 42.80 -11.47 0.33
C ASP A 129 41.29 -11.33 0.07
N ALA A 130 40.52 -12.37 0.44
CA ALA A 130 39.08 -12.44 0.16
C ALA A 130 38.31 -11.27 0.78
N LEU A 131 37.69 -10.45 -0.07
CA LEU A 131 36.95 -9.24 0.34
C LEU A 131 35.78 -9.58 1.28
N THR A 132 35.72 -8.88 2.41
CA THR A 132 34.67 -9.07 3.43
C THR A 132 33.57 -8.03 3.33
N VAL A 133 32.39 -8.36 3.84
CA VAL A 133 31.23 -7.45 3.94
C VAL A 133 31.55 -6.26 4.84
N GLU A 134 32.32 -6.47 5.90
CA GLU A 134 32.77 -5.44 6.84
C GLU A 134 33.81 -4.49 6.21
N GLU A 135 34.57 -4.93 5.20
CA GLU A 135 35.40 -4.04 4.36
C GLU A 135 34.55 -3.20 3.39
N VAL A 136 33.57 -3.82 2.74
CA VAL A 136 32.65 -3.14 1.81
C VAL A 136 31.79 -2.10 2.53
N ASP A 137 31.23 -2.43 3.70
CA ASP A 137 30.40 -1.51 4.48
C ASP A 137 31.17 -0.30 5.00
N ARG A 138 32.44 -0.49 5.40
CA ARG A 138 33.36 0.60 5.76
C ARG A 138 33.70 1.47 4.55
N GLY A 139 34.11 0.89 3.41
CA GLY A 139 34.37 1.68 2.20
C GLY A 139 33.17 2.50 1.73
N LEU A 140 31.95 1.97 1.86
CA LEU A 140 30.72 2.72 1.60
C LEU A 140 30.42 3.80 2.66
N HIS A 141 30.73 3.55 3.94
CA HIS A 141 30.66 4.58 4.99
C HIS A 141 31.62 5.74 4.71
N ASP A 142 32.87 5.43 4.36
CA ASP A 142 33.93 6.41 4.12
C ASP A 142 33.59 7.32 2.94
N ILE A 143 33.11 6.75 1.82
CA ILE A 143 32.60 7.53 0.68
C ILE A 143 31.39 8.40 1.07
N ALA A 144 30.52 7.93 1.98
CA ALA A 144 29.39 8.71 2.47
C ALA A 144 29.78 9.79 3.49
N SER A 145 30.88 9.61 4.23
CA SER A 145 31.36 10.55 5.26
C SER A 145 31.75 11.90 4.66
N GLN A 146 32.28 11.88 3.43
CA GLN A 146 32.69 13.06 2.64
C GLN A 146 31.51 13.84 2.04
N VAL A 147 30.27 13.39 2.22
CA VAL A 147 29.10 13.94 1.54
C VAL A 147 28.16 14.63 2.53
N ARG A 148 28.03 15.96 2.36
CA ARG A 148 27.19 16.85 3.19
C ARG A 148 25.71 16.44 3.35
N PHE A 149 25.22 15.57 2.47
CA PHE A 149 23.84 15.07 2.45
C PHE A 149 23.62 13.81 3.31
N SER A 150 24.69 13.12 3.74
CA SER A 150 24.64 12.02 4.71
C SER A 150 24.20 12.52 6.10
N SER A 151 23.89 11.61 7.03
CA SER A 151 23.57 11.99 8.40
C SER A 151 24.76 12.65 9.12
N PRO A 152 24.53 13.49 10.14
CA PRO A 152 25.61 14.04 10.97
C PRO A 152 26.47 12.96 11.64
N ALA A 153 25.88 11.80 11.97
CA ALA A 153 26.59 10.66 12.54
C ALA A 153 27.59 10.04 11.54
N VAL A 154 27.23 9.96 10.24
CA VAL A 154 28.12 9.48 9.18
C VAL A 154 29.20 10.51 8.84
N GLN A 155 28.92 11.81 8.97
CA GLN A 155 29.90 12.89 8.77
C GLN A 155 30.82 13.13 9.97
N LYS A 156 30.67 12.39 11.09
CA LYS A 156 31.44 12.62 12.33
C LYS A 156 32.94 12.34 12.17
N HIS A 157 33.29 11.35 11.35
CA HIS A 157 34.66 10.97 11.03
C HIS A 157 34.78 10.91 9.51
N VAL A 158 35.26 11.99 8.90
CA VAL A 158 35.43 12.08 7.44
C VAL A 158 36.71 11.34 7.04
N SER A 159 36.59 10.33 6.19
CA SER A 159 37.75 9.60 5.67
C SER A 159 38.57 10.48 4.72
N ALA A 160 39.90 10.36 4.83
CA ALA A 160 40.85 11.07 3.97
C ALA A 160 41.04 10.44 2.58
N ASP A 161 40.69 9.15 2.42
CA ASP A 161 40.87 8.43 1.17
C ASP A 161 39.88 8.89 0.11
N LEU A 162 40.35 9.20 -1.10
CA LEU A 162 39.49 9.61 -2.20
C LEU A 162 38.54 8.46 -2.59
N PRO A 163 37.28 8.73 -2.98
CA PRO A 163 36.34 7.69 -3.39
C PRO A 163 36.86 6.81 -4.54
N GLN A 164 37.73 7.34 -5.40
CA GLN A 164 38.41 6.54 -6.44
C GLN A 164 39.40 5.52 -5.85
N GLN A 165 40.13 5.85 -4.79
CA GLN A 165 41.06 4.93 -4.12
C GLN A 165 40.30 3.79 -3.43
N ILE A 166 39.22 4.12 -2.70
CA ILE A 166 38.33 3.17 -2.04
C ILE A 166 37.65 2.24 -3.08
N LEU A 167 37.12 2.79 -4.16
CA LEU A 167 36.52 2.00 -5.25
C LEU A 167 37.56 1.11 -5.95
N THR A 168 38.79 1.59 -6.18
CA THR A 168 39.88 0.79 -6.77
C THR A 168 40.30 -0.35 -5.85
N HIS A 169 40.42 -0.10 -4.55
CA HIS A 169 40.73 -1.11 -3.53
C HIS A 169 39.73 -2.27 -3.53
N ILE A 170 38.43 -1.96 -3.63
CA ILE A 170 37.35 -2.94 -3.70
C ILE A 170 37.34 -3.65 -5.05
N LEU A 171 37.26 -2.92 -6.17
CA LEU A 171 37.04 -3.48 -7.50
C LEU A 171 38.18 -4.39 -7.99
N LEU A 172 39.41 -4.22 -7.49
CA LEU A 172 40.55 -5.10 -7.83
C LEU A 172 40.63 -6.38 -6.97
N ARG A 173 39.72 -6.58 -6.01
CA ARG A 173 39.65 -7.76 -5.12
C ARG A 173 38.46 -8.70 -5.39
N ILE A 174 37.77 -8.52 -6.53
CA ILE A 174 36.56 -9.27 -6.88
C ILE A 174 36.43 -9.54 -8.40
N HIS A 175 35.79 -10.67 -8.73
CA HIS A 175 35.49 -11.12 -10.10
C HIS A 175 34.27 -10.40 -10.73
N SER A 176 34.01 -10.61 -12.02
CA SER A 176 33.03 -9.85 -12.82
C SER A 176 31.61 -9.83 -12.22
N ARG A 177 31.13 -10.99 -11.76
CA ARG A 177 29.84 -11.17 -11.08
C ARG A 177 29.74 -10.35 -9.81
N ASP A 178 30.77 -10.39 -8.98
CA ASP A 178 30.80 -9.70 -7.70
C ASP A 178 30.98 -8.18 -7.91
N LYS A 179 31.67 -7.76 -8.98
CA LYS A 179 31.70 -6.36 -9.45
C LYS A 179 30.29 -5.86 -9.79
N LYS A 180 29.46 -6.62 -10.51
CA LYS A 180 28.03 -6.27 -10.77
C LYS A 180 27.27 -6.04 -9.46
N TRP A 181 27.37 -6.98 -8.52
CA TRP A 181 26.65 -6.88 -7.25
C TRP A 181 27.15 -5.73 -6.36
N PHE A 182 28.44 -5.40 -6.41
CA PHE A 182 28.99 -4.20 -5.77
C PHE A 182 28.48 -2.89 -6.41
N ILE A 183 28.40 -2.79 -7.74
CA ILE A 183 27.83 -1.60 -8.42
C ILE A 183 26.36 -1.40 -8.07
N ARG A 184 25.57 -2.49 -8.04
CA ARG A 184 24.16 -2.47 -7.61
C ARG A 184 24.01 -2.05 -6.14
N LEU A 185 24.83 -2.62 -5.25
CA LEU A 185 24.90 -2.22 -3.83
C LEU A 185 25.24 -0.72 -3.67
N PHE A 186 26.22 -0.22 -4.41
CA PHE A 186 26.62 1.19 -4.39
C PHE A 186 25.49 2.11 -4.87
N LEU A 187 24.78 1.73 -5.95
CA LEU A 187 23.62 2.49 -6.44
C LEU A 187 22.38 2.34 -5.54
N LYS A 188 22.41 1.38 -4.59
CA LYS A 188 21.30 0.96 -3.71
C LYS A 188 20.10 0.40 -4.47
N ASP A 189 20.37 -0.30 -5.57
CA ASP A 189 19.37 -0.87 -6.46
C ASP A 189 19.86 -2.22 -6.99
N TYR A 190 19.19 -3.30 -6.58
CA TYR A 190 19.46 -4.66 -7.04
C TYR A 190 18.66 -5.06 -8.29
N GLY A 191 17.98 -4.10 -8.93
CA GLY A 191 17.30 -4.29 -10.20
C GLY A 191 16.10 -5.22 -10.07
N ARG A 192 16.19 -6.41 -10.69
CA ARG A 192 15.12 -7.43 -10.64
C ARG A 192 15.12 -8.26 -9.36
N VAL A 193 16.20 -8.25 -8.56
CA VAL A 193 16.27 -9.04 -7.32
C VAL A 193 15.49 -8.37 -6.20
N VAL A 194 14.41 -9.04 -5.77
CA VAL A 194 13.60 -8.65 -4.61
C VAL A 194 13.81 -9.67 -3.50
N LEU A 195 14.46 -9.25 -2.41
CA LEU A 195 14.54 -10.04 -1.19
C LEU A 195 13.23 -9.89 -0.40
N ASP A 196 12.63 -11.01 0.02
CA ASP A 196 11.58 -10.99 1.05
C ASP A 196 12.21 -10.57 2.38
N GLU A 197 12.03 -9.30 2.75
CA GLU A 197 12.56 -8.70 3.97
C GLU A 197 12.09 -9.45 5.23
N GLN A 198 10.82 -9.88 5.28
CA GLN A 198 10.26 -10.57 6.44
C GLN A 198 10.82 -11.99 6.58
N LEU A 199 11.09 -12.68 5.47
CA LEU A 199 11.81 -13.96 5.45
C LEU A 199 13.28 -13.77 5.82
N VAL A 200 14.02 -12.91 5.12
CA VAL A 200 15.47 -12.73 5.31
C VAL A 200 15.81 -12.24 6.73
N LEU A 201 15.03 -11.33 7.31
CA LEU A 201 15.21 -10.90 8.70
C LEU A 201 14.87 -12.02 9.70
N GLY A 202 13.79 -12.79 9.46
CA GLY A 202 13.40 -13.94 10.28
C GLY A 202 14.29 -15.18 10.10
N GLU A 203 15.01 -15.25 8.97
CA GLU A 203 16.10 -16.19 8.75
C GLU A 203 17.34 -15.75 9.49
N PHE A 204 17.74 -14.48 9.43
CA PHE A 204 18.85 -13.97 10.23
C PHE A 204 18.65 -14.27 11.73
N HIS A 205 17.55 -13.79 12.32
CA HIS A 205 17.19 -14.02 13.72
C HIS A 205 15.68 -13.76 13.96
N PHE A 206 14.94 -14.68 14.60
CA PHE A 206 13.48 -14.57 14.73
C PHE A 206 12.96 -13.27 15.39
N LEU A 207 13.66 -12.73 16.39
CA LEU A 207 13.36 -11.41 16.99
C LEU A 207 13.64 -10.19 16.09
N LEU A 208 14.42 -10.31 15.01
CA LEU A 208 14.90 -9.15 14.25
C LEU A 208 13.79 -8.36 13.53
N PRO A 209 12.78 -8.96 12.88
CA PRO A 209 11.68 -8.20 12.29
C PRO A 209 10.92 -7.30 13.29
N PRO A 210 10.47 -7.77 14.48
CA PRO A 210 9.87 -6.88 15.48
C PRO A 210 10.87 -5.91 16.13
N LEU A 211 12.17 -6.25 16.24
CA LEU A 211 13.18 -5.30 16.72
C LEU A 211 13.37 -4.10 15.77
N LEU A 212 13.34 -4.32 14.46
CA LEU A 212 13.43 -3.22 13.48
C LEU A 212 12.12 -2.43 13.35
N LYS A 213 10.97 -3.05 13.65
CA LYS A 213 9.71 -2.32 13.92
C LYS A 213 9.74 -1.51 15.21
N PHE A 214 10.55 -1.90 16.19
CA PHE A 214 10.75 -1.14 17.43
C PHE A 214 11.67 0.06 17.19
N GLN A 215 12.90 -0.16 16.70
CA GLN A 215 13.82 0.89 16.28
C GLN A 215 14.52 0.45 14.98
N ASN A 216 14.32 1.20 13.90
CA ASN A 216 14.75 0.79 12.56
C ASN A 216 16.22 1.14 12.30
N ASP A 217 17.11 0.50 13.04
CA ASP A 217 18.56 0.65 12.95
C ASP A 217 19.24 -0.70 13.22
N PHE A 218 20.02 -1.19 12.25
CA PHE A 218 20.64 -2.52 12.35
C PHE A 218 21.66 -2.59 13.50
N ALA A 219 22.41 -1.53 13.79
CA ALA A 219 23.41 -1.54 14.85
C ALA A 219 22.74 -1.57 16.24
N ALA A 220 21.66 -0.81 16.44
CA ALA A 220 20.85 -0.88 17.66
C ALA A 220 20.20 -2.26 17.84
N ALA A 221 19.69 -2.87 16.76
CA ALA A 221 19.17 -4.24 16.81
C ALA A 221 20.26 -5.26 17.17
N MET A 222 21.47 -5.17 16.57
CA MET A 222 22.59 -6.05 16.93
C MET A 222 23.06 -5.82 18.38
N MET A 223 23.06 -4.59 18.89
CA MET A 223 23.35 -4.31 20.32
C MET A 223 22.34 -4.99 21.26
N LEU A 224 21.06 -5.00 20.90
CA LEU A 224 20.03 -5.68 21.70
C LEU A 224 20.21 -7.21 21.65
N LEU A 225 20.44 -7.78 20.46
CA LEU A 225 20.69 -9.21 20.27
C LEU A 225 21.98 -9.70 20.94
N ARG A 226 23.03 -8.88 21.03
CA ARG A 226 24.29 -9.21 21.72
C ARG A 226 24.29 -8.87 23.22
N GLY A 227 23.30 -8.10 23.68
CA GLY A 227 23.16 -7.67 25.07
C GLY A 227 21.93 -8.30 25.74
N PRO A 228 20.88 -7.53 26.10
CA PRO A 228 19.73 -8.04 26.85
C PRO A 228 19.00 -9.25 26.25
N LEU A 229 19.15 -9.51 24.95
CA LEU A 229 18.45 -10.58 24.23
C LEU A 229 19.37 -11.76 23.83
N ALA A 230 20.65 -11.75 24.22
CA ALA A 230 21.63 -12.77 23.84
C ALA A 230 21.29 -14.22 24.29
N ARG A 231 20.34 -14.37 25.22
CA ARG A 231 19.83 -15.66 25.68
C ARG A 231 18.87 -16.35 24.71
N TYR A 232 18.34 -15.63 23.71
CA TYR A 232 17.39 -16.19 22.74
C TYR A 232 18.17 -16.69 21.51
N HIS A 233 18.03 -17.96 21.17
CA HIS A 233 18.66 -18.54 19.97
C HIS A 233 18.10 -17.91 18.70
N ALA A 234 18.90 -17.72 17.65
CA ALA A 234 18.46 -17.11 16.39
C ALA A 234 17.33 -17.88 15.69
N LYS A 235 17.31 -19.20 15.87
CA LYS A 235 16.30 -20.14 15.35
C LYS A 235 15.76 -21.05 16.46
N PRO A 236 14.80 -20.59 17.29
CA PRO A 236 14.09 -21.45 18.23
C PRO A 236 12.95 -22.18 17.51
N ASP A 237 12.33 -23.15 18.19
CA ASP A 237 11.17 -23.86 17.68
C ASP A 237 9.99 -22.90 17.38
N PRO A 238 9.20 -23.12 16.32
CA PRO A 238 8.12 -22.20 15.94
C PRO A 238 7.02 -22.01 17.00
N LEU A 239 6.81 -23.00 17.87
CA LEU A 239 5.75 -22.96 18.89
C LEU A 239 6.10 -21.97 20.02
N SER A 240 7.35 -21.99 20.50
CA SER A 240 7.81 -21.11 21.58
C SER A 240 8.07 -19.66 21.13
N GLN A 241 8.13 -19.38 19.82
CA GLN A 241 8.46 -18.04 19.31
C GLN A 241 7.52 -16.94 19.81
N LYS A 242 6.21 -17.21 19.96
CA LYS A 242 5.25 -16.23 20.50
C LYS A 242 5.60 -15.85 21.94
N LEU A 243 5.81 -16.84 22.81
CA LEU A 243 6.16 -16.64 24.21
C LEU A 243 7.54 -15.97 24.35
N MET A 244 8.53 -16.35 23.55
CA MET A 244 9.85 -15.72 23.55
C MET A 244 9.81 -14.25 23.09
N LEU A 245 8.93 -13.91 22.13
CA LEU A 245 8.70 -12.51 21.72
C LEU A 245 8.08 -11.67 22.83
N GLU A 246 7.07 -12.21 23.53
CA GLU A 246 6.41 -11.56 24.67
C GLU A 246 7.40 -11.37 25.84
N GLN A 247 8.26 -12.35 26.12
CA GLN A 247 9.34 -12.21 27.11
C GLN A 247 10.44 -11.24 26.66
N ALA A 248 10.80 -11.19 25.38
CA ALA A 248 11.79 -10.25 24.84
C ALA A 248 11.30 -8.79 24.93
N ALA A 249 10.00 -8.56 24.69
CA ALA A 249 9.37 -7.24 24.76
C ALA A 249 9.61 -6.52 26.10
N LEU A 250 9.60 -7.25 27.22
CA LEU A 250 9.82 -6.72 28.57
C LEU A 250 11.18 -6.03 28.75
N HIS A 251 12.19 -6.43 27.97
CA HIS A 251 13.55 -5.90 28.02
C HIS A 251 13.79 -4.72 27.06
N LEU A 252 12.86 -4.40 26.17
CA LEU A 252 13.05 -3.31 25.20
C LEU A 252 12.94 -1.94 25.86
N ARG A 253 13.90 -1.05 25.56
CA ARG A 253 13.99 0.31 26.08
C ARG A 253 14.32 1.26 24.92
N PRO A 254 13.49 2.28 24.63
CA PRO A 254 13.73 3.16 23.47
C PRO A 254 15.04 3.93 23.60
N LYS A 255 16.00 3.67 22.72
CA LYS A 255 17.30 4.37 22.71
C LYS A 255 17.14 5.77 22.09
N VAL A 256 17.24 6.82 22.91
CA VAL A 256 17.16 8.21 22.46
C VAL A 256 18.29 8.52 21.46
N GLY A 257 17.93 9.13 20.33
CA GLY A 257 18.81 9.35 19.17
C GLY A 257 18.84 8.19 18.17
N VAL A 258 17.96 7.20 18.31
CA VAL A 258 17.69 6.17 17.29
C VAL A 258 16.20 6.18 16.97
N LYS A 259 15.84 6.30 15.69
CA LYS A 259 14.43 6.49 15.29
C LYS A 259 13.57 5.25 15.60
N ILE A 260 12.42 5.46 16.22
CA ILE A 260 11.37 4.46 16.45
C ILE A 260 10.79 4.00 15.09
N GLY A 261 10.45 2.72 14.96
CA GLY A 261 9.70 2.24 13.80
C GLY A 261 8.29 2.85 13.74
N ARG A 262 7.63 2.78 12.57
CA ARG A 262 6.30 3.36 12.37
C ARG A 262 5.25 2.22 12.30
N PRO A 263 4.11 2.33 13.00
CA PRO A 263 3.02 1.36 12.88
C PRO A 263 2.54 1.20 11.44
N THR A 264 1.95 0.05 11.12
CA THR A 264 1.30 -0.20 9.82
C THR A 264 0.20 0.83 9.56
N TRP A 265 0.07 1.28 8.31
CA TRP A 265 -0.94 2.26 7.91
C TRP A 265 -1.89 1.69 6.86
N TYR A 266 -3.18 1.76 7.13
CA TYR A 266 -4.25 1.43 6.19
C TYR A 266 -4.89 2.69 5.60
N LYS A 267 -5.59 2.52 4.48
CA LYS A 267 -6.43 3.54 3.85
C LYS A 267 -7.84 2.99 3.80
N ALA A 268 -8.81 3.69 4.38
CA ALA A 268 -10.22 3.37 4.16
C ALA A 268 -10.60 3.72 2.71
N ARG A 269 -11.22 2.77 1.99
CA ARG A 269 -11.65 2.94 0.58
C ARG A 269 -13.11 3.41 0.42
N SER A 270 -13.84 3.38 1.52
CA SER A 270 -15.23 3.82 1.69
C SER A 270 -15.48 3.99 3.19
N MET A 271 -16.59 4.60 3.59
CA MET A 271 -16.88 4.69 5.04
C MET A 271 -17.19 3.31 5.62
N GLN A 272 -17.92 2.46 4.89
CA GLN A 272 -18.21 1.09 5.34
C GLN A 272 -16.92 0.27 5.50
N ASN A 273 -15.92 0.48 4.64
CA ASN A 273 -14.60 -0.12 4.79
C ASN A 273 -13.83 0.43 6.01
N CYS A 274 -14.00 1.71 6.35
CA CYS A 274 -13.49 2.26 7.61
C CYS A 274 -14.13 1.58 8.83
N LEU A 275 -15.46 1.43 8.82
CA LEU A 275 -16.24 0.78 9.89
C LEU A 275 -15.84 -0.70 10.08
N GLN A 276 -15.63 -1.43 8.99
CA GLN A 276 -15.08 -2.80 9.02
C GLN A 276 -13.65 -2.86 9.61
N MET A 277 -12.79 -1.89 9.30
CA MET A 277 -11.42 -1.86 9.86
C MET A 277 -11.40 -1.52 11.36
N VAL A 278 -12.34 -0.70 11.86
CA VAL A 278 -12.40 -0.37 13.29
C VAL A 278 -13.11 -1.44 14.12
N GLY A 279 -14.15 -2.11 13.58
CA GLY A 279 -14.98 -3.04 14.33
C GLY A 279 -15.53 -2.44 15.63
N ASP A 280 -15.97 -3.27 16.57
CA ASP A 280 -16.67 -2.83 17.79
C ASP A 280 -15.72 -2.51 18.96
N ALA A 281 -14.63 -1.78 18.71
CA ALA A 281 -13.62 -1.43 19.71
C ALA A 281 -13.46 0.09 19.90
N THR A 282 -12.82 0.49 21.00
CA THR A 282 -12.45 1.90 21.21
C THR A 282 -11.26 2.33 20.33
N TRP A 283 -11.49 3.34 19.49
CA TRP A 283 -10.45 4.03 18.71
C TRP A 283 -10.37 5.50 19.12
N VAL A 284 -9.25 6.15 18.84
CA VAL A 284 -9.12 7.60 18.90
C VAL A 284 -9.06 8.13 17.47
N ILE A 285 -9.94 9.10 17.19
CA ILE A 285 -9.90 9.88 15.96
C ILE A 285 -9.10 11.17 16.19
N GLU A 286 -8.35 11.60 15.18
CA GLU A 286 -7.51 12.80 15.16
C GLU A 286 -7.70 13.58 13.86
N ARG A 287 -7.61 14.91 13.90
CA ARG A 287 -7.53 15.74 12.68
C ARG A 287 -6.28 15.39 11.88
N LYS A 288 -6.40 15.23 10.56
CA LYS A 288 -5.24 15.11 9.68
C LYS A 288 -4.85 16.46 9.06
N TYR A 289 -3.72 17.01 9.51
CA TYR A 289 -3.01 18.11 8.85
C TYR A 289 -2.14 17.58 7.69
N ASP A 290 -1.96 18.35 6.61
CA ASP A 290 -1.01 18.04 5.53
C ASP A 290 0.32 18.76 5.79
N GLY A 291 1.33 18.01 6.23
CA GLY A 291 2.58 18.56 6.73
C GLY A 291 3.74 17.56 6.67
N GLU A 292 4.82 17.90 7.35
CA GLU A 292 5.99 17.03 7.49
C GLU A 292 6.06 16.38 8.88
N PHE A 293 5.89 15.07 8.93
CA PHE A 293 6.18 14.23 10.11
C PHE A 293 7.55 14.57 10.75
N CYS A 294 7.49 14.87 12.04
CA CYS A 294 8.59 15.06 12.98
C CYS A 294 8.52 13.99 14.07
N GLU A 295 9.61 13.25 14.25
CA GLU A 295 9.86 12.49 15.47
C GLU A 295 11.01 13.17 16.21
N ILE A 296 10.72 13.64 17.41
CA ILE A 296 11.60 14.53 18.19
C ILE A 296 12.14 13.74 19.37
N HIS A 297 13.46 13.64 19.43
CA HIS A 297 14.21 13.04 20.51
C HIS A 297 14.86 14.15 21.32
N VAL A 298 14.60 14.19 22.62
CA VAL A 298 15.21 15.14 23.56
C VAL A 298 16.10 14.36 24.53
N ASP A 299 17.32 14.85 24.72
CA ASP A 299 18.30 14.32 25.66
C ASP A 299 19.04 15.48 26.34
N LEU A 300 18.57 15.88 27.53
CA LEU A 300 19.09 17.00 28.30
C LEU A 300 20.53 16.79 28.77
N THR A 301 21.00 15.54 28.78
CA THR A 301 22.39 15.16 29.13
C THR A 301 23.41 15.52 28.04
N LYS A 302 22.96 15.82 26.82
CA LYS A 302 23.81 16.20 25.68
C LYS A 302 23.92 17.72 25.53
N LYS A 303 24.95 18.16 24.80
CA LYS A 303 25.05 19.56 24.31
C LYS A 303 23.97 19.84 23.25
N ASP A 304 23.91 18.99 22.23
CA ASP A 304 22.90 19.04 21.17
C ASP A 304 21.66 18.27 21.64
N ARG A 305 20.82 18.95 22.44
CA ARG A 305 19.74 18.32 23.21
C ARG A 305 18.52 17.85 22.42
N ILE A 306 18.29 18.39 21.23
CA ILE A 306 17.08 18.12 20.43
C ILE A 306 17.52 17.57 19.07
N GLN A 307 17.02 16.40 18.71
CA GLN A 307 17.22 15.78 17.40
C GLN A 307 15.85 15.52 16.75
N ILE A 308 15.69 15.88 15.47
CA ILE A 308 14.45 15.73 14.72
C ILE A 308 14.66 14.73 13.59
N PHE A 309 14.00 13.58 13.65
CA PHE A 309 13.95 12.63 12.54
C PHE A 309 12.78 12.93 11.60
N SER A 310 13.06 12.81 10.30
CA SER A 310 12.05 12.78 9.26
C SER A 310 11.30 11.44 9.23
N LYS A 311 10.18 11.42 8.50
CA LYS A 311 9.35 10.24 8.19
C LYS A 311 10.15 8.97 7.83
N ASN A 312 11.27 9.14 7.12
CA ASN A 312 12.03 8.06 6.47
C ASN A 312 13.33 7.67 7.18
N GLY A 313 13.66 8.24 8.36
CA GLY A 313 14.91 7.94 9.08
C GLY A 313 15.99 9.01 9.00
N LYS A 314 16.02 9.85 7.96
CA LYS A 314 17.00 10.95 7.87
C LYS A 314 16.85 11.90 9.06
N ASP A 315 17.96 12.17 9.75
CA ASP A 315 18.12 13.32 10.64
C ASP A 315 17.87 14.62 9.85
N ALA A 316 16.87 15.38 10.30
CA ALA A 316 16.39 16.63 9.73
C ALA A 316 16.57 17.79 10.73
N THR A 317 17.36 17.64 11.78
CA THR A 317 17.56 18.65 12.84
C THR A 317 18.13 19.95 12.27
N ARG A 318 19.13 19.84 11.39
CA ARG A 318 19.71 20.98 10.66
C ARG A 318 18.79 21.53 9.58
N ASP A 319 18.04 20.66 8.91
CA ASP A 319 17.09 20.99 7.84
C ASP A 319 15.92 21.84 8.39
N ARG A 320 15.46 21.53 9.62
CA ARG A 320 14.31 22.11 10.31
C ARG A 320 14.72 22.96 11.54
N LYS A 321 15.89 23.59 11.49
CA LYS A 321 16.49 24.35 12.62
C LYS A 321 15.53 25.40 13.21
N ASP A 322 14.71 26.02 12.37
CA ASP A 322 13.83 27.13 12.75
C ASP A 322 12.57 26.67 13.52
N LEU A 323 12.33 25.35 13.60
CA LEU A 323 11.33 24.76 14.50
C LEU A 323 11.86 24.53 15.93
N LEU A 324 13.18 24.49 16.13
CA LEU A 324 13.81 24.20 17.43
C LEU A 324 13.38 25.17 18.55
N PRO A 325 13.20 26.50 18.33
CA PRO A 325 12.70 27.39 19.37
C PRO A 325 11.28 27.04 19.84
N ALA A 326 10.37 26.73 18.90
CA ALA A 326 9.00 26.33 19.23
C ALA A 326 8.97 25.01 20.01
N ILE A 327 9.83 24.04 19.67
CA ILE A 327 9.99 22.79 20.43
C ILE A 327 10.52 23.08 21.84
N LYS A 328 11.60 23.88 21.95
CA LYS A 328 12.23 24.21 23.24
C LYS A 328 11.24 24.86 24.21
N GLU A 329 10.50 25.85 23.72
CA GLU A 329 9.57 26.65 24.53
C GLU A 329 8.30 25.87 24.89
N SER A 330 7.73 25.10 23.97
CA SER A 330 6.55 24.26 24.26
C SER A 330 6.84 23.14 25.27
N LEU A 331 8.09 22.70 25.38
CA LEU A 331 8.58 21.75 26.38
C LEU A 331 9.18 22.41 27.64
N ARG A 332 9.24 23.75 27.68
CA ARG A 332 9.87 24.55 28.74
C ARG A 332 11.30 24.13 29.11
N ILE A 333 12.06 23.67 28.12
CA ILE A 333 13.47 23.26 28.31
C ILE A 333 14.30 24.49 28.72
N ASP A 334 15.18 24.32 29.71
CA ASP A 334 15.91 25.38 30.42
C ASP A 334 15.05 26.32 31.30
N THR A 335 13.86 25.89 31.74
CA THR A 335 13.11 26.56 32.82
C THR A 335 12.73 25.59 33.94
N ALA A 336 12.40 26.14 35.12
CA ALA A 336 11.97 25.37 36.29
C ALA A 336 10.63 24.65 36.12
N ASP A 337 9.89 24.93 35.03
CA ASP A 337 8.62 24.26 34.71
C ASP A 337 8.77 23.03 33.80
N CYS A 338 10.00 22.66 33.40
CA CYS A 338 10.23 21.49 32.57
C CYS A 338 9.70 20.22 33.25
N ARG A 339 9.06 19.32 32.48
CA ARG A 339 8.27 18.21 33.03
C ARG A 339 8.93 16.83 32.89
N PHE A 340 10.24 16.81 32.65
CA PHE A 340 11.10 15.64 32.54
C PHE A 340 12.56 16.06 32.82
N ASP A 341 13.33 15.19 33.46
CA ASP A 341 14.65 15.54 34.02
C ASP A 341 15.81 15.21 33.08
N SER A 342 15.61 14.30 32.12
CA SER A 342 16.68 13.77 31.27
C SER A 342 16.28 13.61 29.81
N LYS A 343 15.15 12.98 29.48
CA LYS A 343 14.88 12.43 28.14
C LYS A 343 13.41 12.48 27.76
N CYS A 344 13.12 12.66 26.48
CA CYS A 344 11.75 12.60 25.96
C CYS A 344 11.73 12.15 24.49
N ILE A 345 10.70 11.41 24.06
CA ILE A 345 10.47 11.09 22.64
C ILE A 345 9.02 11.44 22.29
N LEU A 346 8.87 12.34 21.31
CA LEU A 346 7.61 12.98 20.92
C LEU A 346 7.36 12.81 19.41
N LEU A 347 6.09 12.72 19.01
CA LEU A 347 5.68 12.75 17.61
C LEU A 347 4.80 13.97 17.33
N GLY A 348 5.04 14.63 16.19
CA GLY A 348 4.20 15.73 15.72
C GLY A 348 4.32 15.95 14.22
N GLU A 349 3.40 16.72 13.65
CA GLU A 349 3.43 17.13 12.24
C GLU A 349 3.84 18.61 12.17
N MET A 350 4.85 18.92 11.36
CA MET A 350 5.32 20.30 11.13
C MET A 350 4.60 20.89 9.91
N VAL A 351 4.13 22.13 10.05
CA VAL A 351 3.45 22.89 8.99
C VAL A 351 4.03 24.31 8.90
N VAL A 352 3.67 25.05 7.86
CA VAL A 352 3.82 26.52 7.83
C VAL A 352 2.53 27.15 8.32
N PHE A 353 2.63 28.15 9.19
CA PHE A 353 1.51 28.91 9.73
C PHE A 353 1.65 30.38 9.34
N ASN A 354 0.56 31.00 8.87
CA ASN A 354 0.47 32.43 8.58
C ASN A 354 -0.25 33.14 9.75
N GLN A 355 0.46 34.05 10.41
CA GLN A 355 -0.02 34.80 11.57
C GLN A 355 -1.09 35.84 11.24
N VAL A 356 -1.08 36.42 10.04
CA VAL A 356 -2.06 37.42 9.59
C VAL A 356 -3.38 36.76 9.20
N GLU A 357 -3.32 35.60 8.53
CA GLU A 357 -4.51 34.80 8.20
C GLU A 357 -4.99 33.90 9.37
N ASN A 358 -4.23 33.79 10.46
CA ASN A 358 -4.43 32.83 11.56
C ASN A 358 -4.62 31.39 11.06
N LYS A 359 -3.79 30.96 10.10
CA LYS A 359 -4.10 29.80 9.25
C LYS A 359 -2.89 28.92 8.95
N VAL A 360 -3.13 27.61 8.88
CA VAL A 360 -2.16 26.63 8.36
C VAL A 360 -2.12 26.69 6.83
N MET A 361 -0.91 26.82 6.28
CA MET A 361 -0.67 26.98 4.85
C MET A 361 -0.49 25.62 4.15
N ASP A 362 -0.81 25.57 2.85
CA ASP A 362 -0.66 24.40 2.00
C ASP A 362 0.75 23.76 2.12
N PHE A 363 0.82 22.42 2.09
CA PHE A 363 2.06 21.64 2.21
C PHE A 363 3.20 22.13 1.31
N ASP A 364 2.87 22.62 0.11
CA ASP A 364 3.81 23.15 -0.88
C ASP A 364 4.73 24.24 -0.28
N LYS A 365 4.19 25.11 0.60
CA LYS A 365 4.90 26.22 1.25
C LYS A 365 6.03 25.77 2.18
N ILE A 366 6.06 24.51 2.61
CA ILE A 366 7.11 23.99 3.50
C ILE A 366 8.49 24.07 2.83
N ARG A 367 8.59 23.93 1.50
CA ARG A 367 9.88 23.89 0.79
C ARG A 367 10.69 25.19 0.81
N LYS A 368 10.06 26.34 1.06
CA LYS A 368 10.75 27.63 1.26
C LYS A 368 11.17 27.90 2.71
N HIS A 369 10.58 27.19 3.68
CA HIS A 369 10.93 27.28 5.10
C HIS A 369 11.91 26.19 5.56
N VAL A 370 12.03 25.08 4.83
CA VAL A 370 12.86 23.91 5.20
C VAL A 370 13.98 23.69 4.19
N SER A 371 15.22 23.89 4.62
CA SER A 371 16.39 23.58 3.78
C SER A 371 16.65 22.07 3.75
N ARG A 372 17.36 21.57 2.73
CA ARG A 372 17.83 20.18 2.65
C ARG A 372 19.36 20.17 2.65
N SER A 373 19.95 19.86 3.80
CA SER A 373 21.40 19.90 4.04
C SER A 373 22.05 21.24 3.64
N GLY A 374 21.39 22.35 4.01
CA GLY A 374 21.89 23.71 3.76
C GLY A 374 21.60 24.29 2.38
N SER A 375 20.66 23.73 1.63
CA SER A 375 20.17 24.35 0.38
C SER A 375 18.66 24.17 0.26
N PHE A 376 17.92 25.22 -0.08
CA PHE A 376 16.52 25.10 -0.47
C PHE A 376 16.43 24.46 -1.86
N LEU A 377 15.38 23.67 -2.10
CA LEU A 377 15.19 22.90 -3.33
C LEU A 377 13.77 23.11 -3.84
N GLY A 378 13.61 23.42 -5.12
CA GLY A 378 12.30 23.61 -5.73
C GLY A 378 11.71 25.02 -5.59
N THR A 379 12.52 25.99 -5.14
CA THR A 379 12.08 27.35 -4.77
C THR A 379 12.28 28.42 -5.84
N ASP A 380 12.81 28.08 -7.02
CA ASP A 380 13.30 29.07 -8.00
C ASP A 380 12.23 30.00 -8.60
N LYS A 381 10.95 29.64 -8.46
CA LYS A 381 9.77 30.44 -8.86
C LYS A 381 8.77 30.63 -7.70
N ASP A 382 9.23 30.55 -6.45
CA ASP A 382 8.40 30.78 -5.27
C ASP A 382 8.56 32.18 -4.69
N SER A 383 7.52 32.66 -3.98
CA SER A 383 7.71 33.80 -3.09
C SER A 383 8.67 33.42 -1.96
N GLN A 384 9.50 34.37 -1.52
CA GLN A 384 10.34 34.16 -0.34
C GLN A 384 9.47 33.90 0.91
N PRO A 385 10.03 33.30 1.99
CA PRO A 385 9.37 33.28 3.29
C PRO A 385 8.93 34.69 3.70
N HIS A 386 7.66 34.86 4.06
CA HIS A 386 7.16 36.16 4.49
C HIS A 386 7.38 36.32 6.01
N PRO A 387 7.62 37.53 6.55
CA PRO A 387 7.92 37.70 7.99
C PRO A 387 6.80 37.26 8.94
N TYR A 388 5.57 37.15 8.44
CA TYR A 388 4.39 36.66 9.15
C TYR A 388 4.11 35.16 8.94
N GLU A 389 4.96 34.44 8.19
CA GLU A 389 4.94 32.98 8.08
C GLU A 389 5.99 32.38 9.03
N ASN A 390 5.64 31.34 9.79
CA ASN A 390 6.61 30.58 10.57
C ASN A 390 6.36 29.07 10.50
N LEU A 391 7.37 28.27 10.87
CA LEU A 391 7.19 26.85 11.14
C LEU A 391 6.41 26.66 12.44
N MET A 392 5.43 25.75 12.42
CA MET A 392 4.58 25.38 13.55
C MET A 392 4.57 23.87 13.70
N ILE A 393 4.41 23.34 14.93
CA ILE A 393 4.23 21.91 15.19
C ILE A 393 2.89 21.58 15.85
N PHE A 394 2.26 20.51 15.35
CA PHE A 394 1.11 19.85 15.95
C PHE A 394 1.52 18.49 16.54
N TYR A 395 1.70 18.40 17.86
CA TYR A 395 2.06 17.16 18.55
C TYR A 395 0.89 16.16 18.61
N PHE A 396 1.12 14.93 18.17
CA PHE A 396 0.11 13.87 18.14
C PHE A 396 0.37 12.66 19.06
N ASP A 397 1.61 12.35 19.45
CA ASP A 397 1.89 11.24 20.38
C ASP A 397 3.15 11.47 21.24
N ILE A 398 3.31 10.68 22.29
CA ILE A 398 4.51 10.65 23.16
C ILE A 398 4.88 9.19 23.46
N LEU A 399 6.16 8.87 23.42
CA LEU A 399 6.67 7.48 23.38
C LEU A 399 7.65 7.13 24.51
N LEU A 400 8.31 8.12 25.09
CA LEU A 400 9.22 8.01 26.25
C LEU A 400 9.20 9.33 27.03
N VAL A 401 9.21 9.26 28.36
CA VAL A 401 9.46 10.40 29.28
C VAL A 401 10.38 9.90 30.38
N ASP A 402 11.64 10.30 30.39
CA ASP A 402 12.69 9.74 31.23
C ASP A 402 12.74 8.19 31.14
N ASP A 403 12.47 7.48 32.24
CA ASP A 403 12.37 6.01 32.27
C ASP A 403 10.93 5.49 32.01
N GLU A 404 9.94 6.38 31.88
CA GLU A 404 8.53 6.03 31.57
C GLU A 404 8.37 5.72 30.07
N ILE A 405 8.28 4.43 29.75
CA ILE A 405 8.07 3.93 28.37
C ILE A 405 6.61 4.10 27.95
N THR A 406 6.17 5.35 27.76
CA THR A 406 4.77 5.69 27.47
C THR A 406 4.21 4.98 26.25
N MET A 407 5.04 4.58 25.27
CA MET A 407 4.60 3.84 24.07
C MET A 407 3.88 2.51 24.35
N THR A 408 4.05 1.89 25.52
CA THR A 408 3.33 0.66 25.91
C THR A 408 1.90 0.94 26.40
N LEU A 409 1.60 2.18 26.78
CA LEU A 409 0.30 2.58 27.33
C LEU A 409 -0.76 2.73 26.22
N PRO A 410 -2.06 2.53 26.54
CA PRO A 410 -3.18 2.91 25.67
C PRO A 410 -3.06 4.33 25.13
N HIS A 411 -3.35 4.55 23.85
CA HIS A 411 -3.11 5.83 23.20
C HIS A 411 -3.78 7.02 23.91
N SER A 412 -5.00 6.88 24.45
CA SER A 412 -5.64 7.92 25.29
C SER A 412 -4.82 8.33 26.53
N ARG A 413 -4.07 7.40 27.14
CA ARG A 413 -3.16 7.69 28.26
C ARG A 413 -1.91 8.44 27.79
N ARG A 414 -1.36 8.08 26.62
CA ARG A 414 -0.26 8.82 25.97
C ARG A 414 -0.69 10.24 25.61
N ARG A 415 -1.90 10.41 25.06
CA ARG A 415 -2.51 11.72 24.79
C ARG A 415 -2.65 12.58 26.06
N LYS A 416 -3.07 12.00 27.19
CA LYS A 416 -3.07 12.72 28.49
C LYS A 416 -1.66 13.13 28.91
N ARG A 417 -0.69 12.20 28.88
CA ARG A 417 0.70 12.47 29.28
C ARG A 417 1.36 13.56 28.40
N LEU A 418 1.07 13.56 27.10
CA LEU A 418 1.46 14.64 26.18
C LEU A 418 0.86 15.99 26.59
N SER A 419 -0.41 16.05 26.99
CA SER A 419 -1.06 17.29 27.44
C SER A 419 -0.57 17.84 28.79
N GLU A 420 0.07 17.00 29.62
CA GLU A 420 0.73 17.41 30.87
C GLU A 420 2.12 18.02 30.63
N ILE A 421 2.73 17.74 29.47
CA ILE A 421 4.11 18.12 29.12
C ILE A 421 4.13 19.27 28.10
N ILE A 422 3.22 19.28 27.12
CA ILE A 422 3.18 20.31 26.07
C ILE A 422 2.43 21.56 26.55
N THR A 423 3.17 22.66 26.64
CA THR A 423 2.59 24.01 26.69
C THR A 423 2.20 24.44 25.28
N LYS A 424 0.91 24.73 25.09
CA LYS A 424 0.39 25.23 23.82
C LYS A 424 0.81 26.70 23.65
N ILE A 425 1.35 27.03 22.48
CA ILE A 425 1.79 28.36 22.08
C ILE A 425 1.12 28.65 20.74
N ASP A 426 0.32 29.70 20.67
CA ASP A 426 -0.43 29.98 19.45
C ASP A 426 0.49 30.29 18.26
N GLY A 427 0.07 29.87 17.07
CA GLY A 427 0.86 29.92 15.83
C GLY A 427 2.19 29.14 15.82
N ARG A 428 2.65 28.54 16.93
CA ARG A 428 3.98 27.89 17.01
C ARG A 428 3.96 26.44 17.49
N ALA A 429 3.14 26.09 18.49
CA ALA A 429 3.08 24.73 19.02
C ALA A 429 1.70 24.39 19.60
N LYS A 430 1.00 23.41 19.03
CA LYS A 430 -0.27 22.89 19.56
C LYS A 430 -0.23 21.37 19.66
N THR A 431 -1.20 20.79 20.37
CA THR A 431 -1.52 19.35 20.27
C THR A 431 -2.60 19.15 19.23
N VAL A 432 -2.51 18.10 18.41
CA VAL A 432 -3.59 17.70 17.48
C VAL A 432 -4.93 17.54 18.21
N GLU A 433 -6.02 18.03 17.63
CA GLU A 433 -7.40 17.79 18.05
C GLU A 433 -7.75 16.30 17.94
N TRP A 434 -8.36 15.73 18.98
CA TRP A 434 -8.60 14.28 19.08
C TRP A 434 -9.84 13.97 19.92
N LYS A 435 -10.47 12.82 19.67
CA LYS A 435 -11.62 12.31 20.43
C LYS A 435 -11.59 10.78 20.50
N PRO A 436 -11.73 10.16 21.69
CA PRO A 436 -12.00 8.72 21.79
C PRO A 436 -13.44 8.42 21.38
N LEU A 437 -13.64 7.35 20.64
CA LEU A 437 -14.94 6.84 20.20
C LEU A 437 -14.99 5.32 20.40
N ASP A 438 -16.02 4.81 21.06
CA ASP A 438 -16.24 3.37 21.20
C ASP A 438 -17.19 2.86 20.12
N PHE A 439 -16.67 2.13 19.15
CA PHE A 439 -17.46 1.72 17.97
C PHE A 439 -18.45 0.58 18.25
N SER A 440 -18.45 0.02 19.46
CA SER A 440 -19.56 -0.78 19.97
C SER A 440 -20.84 0.04 20.16
N GLU A 441 -20.73 1.36 20.39
CA GLU A 441 -21.88 2.26 20.47
C GLU A 441 -22.31 2.76 19.07
N PRO A 442 -23.60 2.66 18.70
CA PRO A 442 -24.10 3.25 17.44
C PRO A 442 -23.84 4.76 17.30
N ALA A 443 -23.77 5.49 18.43
CA ALA A 443 -23.49 6.91 18.47
C ALA A 443 -22.08 7.27 18.00
N ALA A 444 -21.09 6.40 18.21
CA ALA A 444 -19.71 6.63 17.78
C ALA A 444 -19.59 6.75 16.25
N ARG A 445 -20.35 5.93 15.51
CA ARG A 445 -20.41 5.97 14.04
C ARG A 445 -20.86 7.37 13.58
N LYS A 446 -21.95 7.89 14.15
CA LYS A 446 -22.44 9.25 13.88
C LYS A 446 -21.44 10.35 14.28
N SER A 447 -20.77 10.22 15.42
CA SER A 447 -19.75 11.19 15.83
C SER A 447 -18.52 11.18 14.92
N MET A 448 -18.12 10.02 14.38
CA MET A 448 -17.05 9.94 13.37
C MET A 448 -17.46 10.63 12.07
N PHE A 449 -18.68 10.39 11.59
CA PHE A 449 -19.23 11.05 10.40
C PHE A 449 -19.23 12.58 10.54
N HIS A 450 -19.78 13.12 11.63
CA HIS A 450 -19.80 14.56 11.89
C HIS A 450 -18.38 15.17 11.91
N GLN A 451 -17.44 14.50 12.58
CA GLN A 451 -16.06 14.98 12.72
C GLN A 451 -15.27 14.88 11.41
N PHE A 452 -15.60 13.93 10.53
CA PHE A 452 -15.04 13.86 9.18
C PHE A 452 -15.60 14.98 8.28
N CYS A 453 -16.91 15.24 8.32
CA CYS A 453 -17.51 16.39 7.64
C CYS A 453 -16.89 17.72 8.09
N ALA A 454 -16.73 17.92 9.41
CA ALA A 454 -16.05 19.09 9.95
C ALA A 454 -14.62 19.19 9.42
N ALA A 455 -13.84 18.09 9.43
CA ALA A 455 -12.47 18.10 8.92
C ALA A 455 -12.37 18.57 7.46
N LEU A 456 -13.29 18.16 6.60
CA LEU A 456 -13.33 18.59 5.20
C LEU A 456 -13.72 20.08 5.04
N LEU A 457 -14.65 20.58 5.86
CA LEU A 457 -15.04 22.00 5.88
C LEU A 457 -13.89 22.90 6.39
N ASP A 458 -13.18 22.43 7.42
CA ASP A 458 -11.99 23.09 8.00
C ASP A 458 -10.73 22.94 7.11
N ARG A 459 -10.87 22.38 5.89
CA ARG A 459 -9.79 22.03 4.94
C ARG A 459 -8.66 21.17 5.52
N CYS A 460 -8.93 20.41 6.57
CA CYS A 460 -8.06 19.30 6.97
C CYS A 460 -8.11 18.20 5.89
N GLU A 461 -7.02 17.46 5.73
CA GLU A 461 -6.89 16.40 4.72
C GLU A 461 -7.79 15.17 5.00
N GLY A 462 -8.39 15.11 6.20
CA GLY A 462 -9.31 14.07 6.65
C GLY A 462 -9.13 13.78 8.14
N LEU A 463 -9.34 12.52 8.52
CA LEU A 463 -9.08 12.01 9.86
C LEU A 463 -8.04 10.89 9.87
N ILE A 464 -7.28 10.80 10.97
CA ILE A 464 -6.51 9.61 11.35
C ILE A 464 -7.27 8.87 12.44
N LEU A 465 -7.34 7.54 12.35
CA LEU A 465 -7.86 6.69 13.41
C LEU A 465 -6.74 5.80 13.96
N LYS A 466 -6.56 5.80 15.27
CA LYS A 466 -5.59 4.97 16.01
C LYS A 466 -6.33 4.07 17.01
N PRO A 467 -5.93 2.79 17.20
CA PRO A 467 -6.52 1.97 18.24
C PRO A 467 -6.20 2.56 19.62
N ASN A 468 -7.08 2.41 20.60
CA ASN A 468 -6.80 2.81 21.98
C ASN A 468 -5.87 1.79 22.71
N GLY A 469 -4.78 1.40 22.05
CA GLY A 469 -3.80 0.41 22.53
C GLY A 469 -2.36 0.97 22.56
N PRO A 470 -1.33 0.12 22.74
CA PRO A 470 0.08 0.51 22.62
C PRO A 470 0.39 1.10 21.25
N PHE A 471 1.52 1.80 21.12
CA PHE A 471 1.88 2.49 19.88
C PHE A 471 2.04 1.53 18.68
N PHE A 472 2.59 0.33 18.92
CA PHE A 472 2.47 -0.85 18.05
C PHE A 472 2.56 -2.13 18.89
N PRO A 473 1.97 -3.26 18.44
CA PRO A 473 2.21 -4.57 19.03
C PRO A 473 3.54 -5.18 18.54
N LEU A 474 4.25 -5.87 19.43
CA LEU A 474 5.49 -6.60 19.12
C LEU A 474 5.23 -8.04 18.67
N ALA A 475 4.18 -8.67 19.20
CA ALA A 475 3.66 -9.94 18.73
C ALA A 475 2.57 -9.74 17.66
N ARG A 476 2.25 -10.80 16.92
CA ARG A 476 1.02 -10.89 16.11
C ARG A 476 -0.16 -11.30 16.99
N ASP A 477 -1.36 -10.95 16.57
CA ASP A 477 -2.59 -11.51 17.15
C ASP A 477 -2.86 -12.94 16.64
N GLU A 478 -3.93 -13.53 17.15
CA GLU A 478 -4.31 -14.93 16.89
C GLU A 478 -4.80 -15.17 15.45
N THR A 479 -5.19 -14.11 14.73
CA THR A 479 -5.47 -14.18 13.28
C THR A 479 -4.19 -14.13 12.43
N GLY A 480 -3.02 -14.10 13.07
CA GLY A 480 -1.73 -13.87 12.42
C GLY A 480 -1.55 -12.43 11.93
N SER A 481 -2.47 -11.53 12.25
CA SER A 481 -2.42 -10.13 11.85
C SER A 481 -1.54 -9.30 12.79
N TRP A 482 -1.21 -8.09 12.36
CA TRP A 482 -0.55 -7.09 13.20
C TRP A 482 -1.63 -6.12 13.69
N CYS A 483 -2.44 -6.61 14.63
CA CYS A 483 -3.66 -6.02 15.19
C CYS A 483 -3.79 -4.50 15.02
N ARG A 484 -4.76 -4.10 14.17
CA ARG A 484 -5.36 -2.76 14.13
C ARG A 484 -4.37 -1.59 13.96
N GLY A 485 -3.49 -1.68 12.95
CA GLY A 485 -2.68 -0.54 12.49
C GLY A 485 -3.50 0.72 12.12
N PHE A 486 -2.85 1.87 12.04
CA PHE A 486 -3.51 3.18 11.96
C PHE A 486 -4.23 3.40 10.62
N ILE A 487 -5.47 3.88 10.65
CA ILE A 487 -6.29 4.08 9.46
C ILE A 487 -6.24 5.55 9.03
N LYS A 488 -6.17 5.79 7.72
CA LYS A 488 -6.40 7.11 7.10
C LYS A 488 -7.78 7.13 6.46
N LEU A 489 -8.63 8.05 6.91
CA LEU A 489 -9.94 8.33 6.33
C LEU A 489 -9.88 9.70 5.64
N LYS A 490 -10.17 9.73 4.35
CA LYS A 490 -9.99 10.91 3.48
C LYS A 490 -10.90 10.85 2.26
N LYS A 491 -11.22 12.02 1.67
CA LYS A 491 -12.01 12.13 0.43
C LYS A 491 -11.33 11.50 -0.80
N ASP A 492 -10.00 11.62 -0.94
CA ASP A 492 -9.21 11.09 -2.09
C ASP A 492 -9.20 9.54 -2.20
N TYR A 493 -9.65 8.81 -1.16
CA TYR A 493 -9.72 7.34 -1.16
C TYR A 493 -11.14 6.78 -1.21
N MET A 494 -12.18 7.60 -1.06
CA MET A 494 -13.57 7.19 -0.89
C MET A 494 -14.32 7.11 -2.22
N THR A 495 -14.49 5.90 -2.77
CA THR A 495 -15.22 5.70 -4.04
C THR A 495 -16.72 5.98 -3.92
N ASP A 496 -17.29 5.71 -2.74
CA ASP A 496 -18.68 5.93 -2.35
C ASP A 496 -19.10 7.41 -2.35
N MET A 497 -18.18 8.34 -2.09
CA MET A 497 -18.46 9.78 -2.14
C MET A 497 -18.19 10.41 -3.51
N GLY A 498 -18.34 9.62 -4.59
CA GLY A 498 -17.98 10.01 -5.95
C GLY A 498 -16.52 10.47 -6.06
N GLY A 499 -15.64 9.81 -5.28
CA GLY A 499 -14.33 10.30 -4.84
C GLY A 499 -13.66 11.25 -5.81
N SER A 500 -13.83 12.56 -5.55
CA SER A 500 -13.50 13.63 -6.50
C SER A 500 -12.03 13.58 -6.85
N LYS A 501 -11.76 13.09 -8.05
CA LYS A 501 -10.46 12.77 -8.59
C LYS A 501 -10.22 13.70 -9.76
N ASP A 502 -9.23 14.56 -9.62
CA ASP A 502 -8.87 15.49 -10.66
C ASP A 502 -8.32 14.68 -11.86
N GLN A 503 -9.12 14.58 -12.91
CA GLN A 503 -8.84 13.84 -14.14
C GLN A 503 -8.86 14.82 -15.31
N ALA A 504 -7.87 14.72 -16.19
CA ALA A 504 -7.83 15.44 -17.45
C ALA A 504 -7.02 14.64 -18.48
N ASP A 505 -7.25 14.89 -19.76
CA ASP A 505 -6.47 14.32 -20.85
C ASP A 505 -5.22 15.18 -21.14
N PHE A 506 -4.08 14.52 -21.33
CA PHE A 506 -2.79 15.17 -21.61
C PHE A 506 -2.12 14.53 -22.84
N ALA A 507 -1.40 15.35 -23.60
CA ALA A 507 -0.60 14.88 -24.72
C ALA A 507 0.76 14.34 -24.23
N ILE A 508 1.12 13.12 -24.61
CA ILE A 508 2.47 12.60 -24.49
C ILE A 508 3.26 13.06 -25.71
N VAL A 509 4.13 14.05 -25.52
CA VAL A 509 4.92 14.67 -26.60
C VAL A 509 6.34 14.09 -26.74
N ALA A 510 6.83 13.39 -25.70
CA ALA A 510 8.18 12.83 -25.69
C ALA A 510 8.31 11.64 -24.72
N ALA A 511 9.39 10.86 -24.85
CA ALA A 511 9.70 9.74 -23.96
C ALA A 511 11.21 9.56 -23.69
N SER A 512 11.54 8.85 -22.60
CA SER A 512 12.89 8.36 -22.35
C SER A 512 12.95 7.02 -21.63
N TYR A 513 14.11 6.36 -21.74
CA TYR A 513 14.44 5.11 -21.06
C TYR A 513 15.18 5.36 -19.74
N ASP A 514 14.75 4.70 -18.67
CA ASP A 514 15.45 4.61 -17.39
C ASP A 514 15.53 3.13 -16.99
N VAL A 515 16.74 2.56 -17.02
CA VAL A 515 16.97 1.14 -16.72
C VAL A 515 16.47 0.75 -15.32
N HIS A 516 16.52 1.69 -14.37
CA HIS A 516 16.04 1.47 -13.01
C HIS A 516 14.52 1.35 -12.94
N GLU A 517 13.76 1.95 -13.87
CA GLU A 517 12.31 1.70 -13.99
C GLU A 517 12.03 0.44 -14.82
N ALA A 518 12.80 0.20 -15.88
CA ALA A 518 12.65 -0.98 -16.74
C ALA A 518 12.83 -2.30 -15.95
N GLN A 519 13.74 -2.32 -14.97
CA GLN A 519 13.95 -3.49 -14.10
C GLN A 519 12.81 -3.75 -13.12
N LYS A 520 12.04 -2.72 -12.72
CA LYS A 520 10.86 -2.85 -11.85
C LYS A 520 9.61 -3.31 -12.60
N CYS A 521 9.59 -3.15 -13.93
CA CYS A 521 8.48 -3.57 -14.79
C CYS A 521 8.46 -5.09 -15.00
N ARG A 522 7.27 -5.69 -15.13
CA ARG A 522 7.12 -7.11 -15.50
C ARG A 522 7.46 -7.36 -16.97
N GLN A 523 7.19 -6.37 -17.81
CA GLN A 523 7.52 -6.31 -19.22
C GLN A 523 9.02 -6.55 -19.48
N ARG A 524 9.32 -7.14 -20.62
CA ARG A 524 10.65 -7.25 -21.22
C ARG A 524 10.73 -6.30 -22.42
N ASN A 525 11.95 -5.93 -22.82
CA ASN A 525 12.21 -5.18 -24.06
C ASN A 525 11.51 -3.81 -24.23
N LEU A 526 11.10 -3.17 -23.13
CA LEU A 526 10.59 -1.78 -23.14
C LEU A 526 11.60 -0.83 -23.79
N LYS A 527 11.14 -0.06 -24.78
CA LYS A 527 11.88 1.04 -25.40
C LYS A 527 11.93 2.26 -24.49
N TRP A 528 10.83 2.55 -23.78
CA TRP A 528 10.72 3.69 -22.87
C TRP A 528 10.00 3.36 -21.58
N THR A 529 10.32 4.14 -20.55
CA THR A 529 9.77 3.98 -19.19
C THR A 529 9.29 5.30 -18.59
N ASN A 530 9.65 6.43 -19.20
CA ASN A 530 9.30 7.77 -18.76
C ASN A 530 8.59 8.48 -19.91
N PHE A 531 7.39 9.00 -19.68
CA PHE A 531 6.56 9.66 -20.69
C PHE A 531 6.28 11.11 -20.27
N TYR A 532 6.43 12.05 -21.19
CA TYR A 532 6.44 13.50 -20.91
C TYR A 532 5.07 14.10 -21.26
N LEU A 533 4.34 14.54 -20.25
CA LEU A 533 3.04 15.20 -20.42
C LEU A 533 3.23 16.66 -20.81
N GLY A 534 2.69 17.02 -21.97
CA GLY A 534 2.56 18.37 -22.47
C GLY A 534 1.13 18.89 -22.35
N CYS A 535 0.99 20.14 -21.93
CA CYS A 535 -0.22 20.95 -22.13
C CYS A 535 0.04 21.94 -23.26
N LEU A 536 -0.96 22.23 -24.10
CA LEU A 536 -0.86 23.31 -25.10
C LEU A 536 -0.72 24.66 -24.37
N VAL A 537 0.18 25.52 -24.87
CA VAL A 537 0.35 26.89 -24.37
C VAL A 537 -0.63 27.79 -25.09
N ASP A 538 -1.57 28.35 -24.33
CA ASP A 538 -2.55 29.31 -24.81
C ASP A 538 -1.87 30.64 -25.18
N ASP A 539 -1.78 30.89 -26.48
CA ASP A 539 -1.51 32.19 -27.09
C ASP A 539 -2.45 32.40 -28.29
N ASP A 540 -2.56 33.63 -28.81
CA ASP A 540 -3.50 33.99 -29.89
C ASP A 540 -3.25 33.20 -31.20
N CYS A 541 -2.16 32.45 -31.29
CA CYS A 541 -1.76 31.62 -32.42
C CYS A 541 -1.67 30.12 -32.07
N SER A 542 -2.17 29.68 -30.91
CA SER A 542 -1.95 28.33 -30.36
C SER A 542 -2.43 27.16 -31.23
N TYR A 543 -3.39 27.40 -32.13
CA TYR A 543 -3.90 26.46 -33.14
C TYR A 543 -3.44 26.79 -34.58
N GLN A 544 -2.50 27.72 -34.76
CA GLN A 544 -1.82 27.90 -36.05
C GLN A 544 -0.77 26.78 -36.27
N ALA A 545 -0.19 26.73 -37.48
CA ALA A 545 0.51 25.58 -38.07
C ALA A 545 1.73 24.97 -37.33
N ARG A 546 2.02 25.38 -36.09
CA ARG A 546 3.06 24.79 -35.23
C ARG A 546 2.73 24.96 -33.74
N PRO A 547 1.82 24.14 -33.15
CA PRO A 547 1.43 24.23 -31.75
C PRO A 547 2.61 24.15 -30.76
N ARG A 548 2.41 24.65 -29.55
CA ARG A 548 3.47 24.87 -28.54
C ARG A 548 3.12 24.15 -27.24
N PHE A 549 3.80 23.06 -26.92
CA PHE A 549 3.55 22.29 -25.70
C PHE A 549 4.49 22.66 -24.55
N ARG A 550 3.94 22.83 -23.35
CA ARG A 550 4.69 22.99 -22.10
C ARG A 550 4.73 21.66 -21.35
N ILE A 551 5.93 21.16 -21.04
CA ILE A 551 6.05 19.96 -20.19
C ILE A 551 5.61 20.29 -18.76
N VAL A 552 4.54 19.64 -18.31
CA VAL A 552 3.94 19.81 -16.97
C VAL A 552 4.30 18.69 -16.00
N ALA A 553 4.56 17.47 -16.49
CA ALA A 553 4.99 16.33 -15.67
C ALA A 553 5.73 15.27 -16.51
N ILE A 554 6.39 14.34 -15.81
CA ILE A 554 6.95 13.10 -16.39
C ILE A 554 6.37 11.92 -15.62
N ILE A 555 5.64 11.04 -16.31
CA ILE A 555 5.07 9.82 -15.73
C ILE A 555 6.07 8.67 -15.90
N LYS A 556 6.41 8.00 -14.79
CA LYS A 556 7.22 6.77 -14.78
C LYS A 556 6.31 5.55 -14.89
N ALA A 557 6.76 4.52 -15.60
CA ALA A 557 6.06 3.25 -15.77
C ALA A 557 5.65 2.62 -14.43
N THR A 558 6.58 2.49 -13.48
CA THR A 558 6.36 1.78 -12.22
C THR A 558 5.27 2.45 -11.37
N HIS A 559 4.16 1.74 -11.13
CA HIS A 559 3.01 2.14 -10.29
C HIS A 559 2.19 3.37 -10.77
N CYS A 560 2.54 3.99 -11.90
CA CYS A 560 1.79 5.12 -12.47
C CYS A 560 1.31 4.91 -13.91
N ILE A 561 1.60 3.77 -14.54
CA ILE A 561 1.04 3.35 -15.84
C ILE A 561 0.55 1.90 -15.71
N PRO A 562 -0.69 1.55 -16.10
CA PRO A 562 -1.15 0.17 -16.13
C PRO A 562 -0.38 -0.66 -17.17
N ALA A 563 -0.32 -1.98 -16.99
CA ALA A 563 0.52 -2.84 -17.83
C ALA A 563 0.15 -2.75 -19.32
N LYS A 564 -1.15 -2.87 -19.66
CA LYS A 564 -1.65 -2.78 -21.04
C LYS A 564 -1.29 -1.44 -21.70
N GLU A 565 -1.47 -0.32 -20.98
CA GLU A 565 -1.13 1.02 -21.48
C GLU A 565 0.38 1.19 -21.70
N LEU A 566 1.21 0.67 -20.80
CA LEU A 566 2.67 0.72 -20.96
C LEU A 566 3.13 -0.05 -22.20
N ASP A 567 2.55 -1.22 -22.44
CA ASP A 567 2.80 -2.03 -23.63
C ASP A 567 2.29 -1.32 -24.89
N TYR A 568 1.07 -0.76 -24.88
CA TYR A 568 0.50 0.03 -25.98
C TYR A 568 1.38 1.24 -26.35
N LEU A 569 1.77 2.06 -25.37
CA LEU A 569 2.63 3.24 -25.58
C LEU A 569 4.01 2.89 -26.14
N ASN A 570 4.54 1.70 -25.81
CA ASN A 570 5.80 1.20 -26.40
C ASN A 570 5.61 0.60 -27.81
N GLN A 571 4.46 -0.04 -28.07
CA GLN A 571 4.17 -0.73 -29.34
C GLN A 571 3.68 0.21 -30.44
N VAL A 572 2.84 1.20 -30.11
CA VAL A 572 2.35 2.20 -31.08
C VAL A 572 3.36 3.33 -31.21
N GLY A 573 3.85 3.89 -30.09
CA GLY A 573 4.76 5.04 -30.09
C GLY A 573 6.02 4.87 -30.96
N GLN A 574 6.48 3.64 -31.21
CA GLN A 574 7.62 3.37 -32.11
C GLN A 574 7.40 3.69 -33.58
N PHE A 575 6.15 3.84 -34.02
CA PHE A 575 5.79 4.22 -35.38
C PHE A 575 5.58 5.74 -35.52
N HIS A 576 5.38 6.43 -34.40
CA HIS A 576 5.10 7.87 -34.33
C HIS A 576 6.19 8.60 -33.55
N CYS A 577 7.46 8.20 -33.65
CA CYS A 577 8.57 8.83 -32.92
C CYS A 577 9.84 9.02 -33.76
N ARG A 578 10.64 10.02 -33.38
CA ARG A 578 12.02 10.23 -33.84
C ARG A 578 12.94 10.50 -32.66
N ASP A 579 14.24 10.24 -32.82
CA ASP A 579 15.25 10.57 -31.80
C ASP A 579 15.25 12.09 -31.53
N PHE A 580 15.51 12.47 -30.28
CA PHE A 580 15.53 13.86 -29.86
C PHE A 580 16.94 14.45 -29.99
N ASP A 581 17.16 15.26 -31.03
CA ASP A 581 18.23 16.24 -31.06
C ASP A 581 17.72 17.58 -30.47
N ASN A 582 18.62 18.30 -29.80
CA ASN A 582 18.39 19.65 -29.27
C ASN A 582 18.67 20.74 -30.33
N ASP A 583 19.54 20.45 -31.29
CA ASP A 583 20.00 21.41 -32.29
C ASP A 583 19.15 21.33 -33.58
N GLU A 584 18.33 20.28 -33.73
CA GLU A 584 17.34 20.13 -34.81
C GLU A 584 15.95 20.65 -34.37
N ALA A 585 15.32 21.47 -35.20
CA ALA A 585 13.98 21.97 -34.94
C ALA A 585 12.91 20.90 -35.18
N ILE A 586 12.04 20.64 -34.20
CA ILE A 586 10.83 19.81 -34.39
C ILE A 586 9.88 20.57 -35.33
N GLU A 587 9.59 20.02 -36.50
CA GLU A 587 8.87 20.75 -37.55
C GLU A 587 7.43 21.08 -37.15
N HIS A 588 6.64 20.07 -36.78
CA HIS A 588 5.19 20.19 -36.60
C HIS A 588 4.75 20.86 -35.30
N PHE A 589 5.59 20.92 -34.27
CA PHE A 589 5.29 21.56 -32.99
C PHE A 589 6.56 22.00 -32.25
N ALA A 590 6.42 22.72 -31.13
CA ALA A 590 7.54 23.12 -30.27
C ALA A 590 7.33 22.65 -28.82
N ILE A 591 8.41 22.28 -28.11
CA ILE A 591 8.36 21.81 -26.72
C ILE A 591 9.12 22.76 -25.79
N GLN A 592 8.48 23.16 -24.70
CA GLN A 592 9.10 23.89 -23.58
C GLN A 592 9.39 22.92 -22.42
N PHE A 593 10.62 22.43 -22.32
CA PHE A 593 11.03 21.48 -21.26
C PHE A 593 11.18 22.13 -19.87
N GLY A 594 11.68 23.38 -19.80
CA GLY A 594 11.93 24.07 -18.52
C GLY A 594 13.16 23.50 -17.79
N LYS A 595 13.00 23.07 -16.52
CA LYS A 595 14.08 22.41 -15.74
C LYS A 595 13.97 20.88 -15.71
N ASN A 596 13.11 20.29 -16.54
CA ASN A 596 13.00 18.84 -16.68
C ASN A 596 14.23 18.28 -17.43
N PRO A 597 14.61 16.99 -17.18
CA PRO A 597 15.56 16.30 -18.04
C PRO A 597 15.11 16.30 -19.50
N LEU A 598 16.05 16.24 -20.44
CA LEU A 598 15.73 16.07 -21.86
C LEU A 598 15.29 14.63 -22.14
N PRO A 599 14.36 14.42 -23.10
CA PRO A 599 13.94 13.09 -23.52
C PRO A 599 15.01 12.40 -24.39
N SER A 600 14.77 11.15 -24.77
CA SER A 600 15.58 10.48 -25.82
C SER A 600 14.87 10.46 -27.17
N VAL A 601 13.53 10.51 -27.18
CA VAL A 601 12.71 10.60 -28.39
C VAL A 601 11.61 11.65 -28.20
N VAL A 602 11.16 12.24 -29.31
CA VAL A 602 9.92 13.01 -29.39
C VAL A 602 8.93 12.27 -30.28
N PHE A 603 7.64 12.32 -29.93
CA PHE A 603 6.59 11.73 -30.77
C PHE A 603 6.25 12.71 -31.89
N THR A 604 6.23 12.26 -33.14
CA THR A 604 5.85 13.08 -34.30
C THR A 604 4.37 13.46 -34.26
N GLU A 605 3.56 12.56 -33.71
CA GLU A 605 2.14 12.75 -33.41
C GLU A 605 1.94 12.47 -31.90
N PRO A 606 1.61 13.48 -31.07
CA PRO A 606 1.49 13.28 -29.63
C PRO A 606 0.32 12.35 -29.25
N LEU A 607 0.58 11.37 -28.38
CA LEU A 607 -0.40 10.37 -27.96
C LEU A 607 -1.26 10.89 -26.78
N VAL A 608 -2.56 10.67 -26.79
CA VAL A 608 -3.49 11.17 -25.75
C VAL A 608 -3.63 10.15 -24.61
N VAL A 609 -3.57 10.62 -23.35
CA VAL A 609 -3.80 9.79 -22.15
C VAL A 609 -4.67 10.50 -21.12
N GLU A 610 -5.62 9.78 -20.51
CA GLU A 610 -6.34 10.27 -19.33
C GLU A 610 -5.46 10.12 -18.09
N VAL A 611 -5.23 11.22 -17.37
CA VAL A 611 -4.32 11.28 -16.22
C VAL A 611 -5.06 11.67 -14.95
N LEU A 612 -4.83 10.88 -13.90
CA LEU A 612 -5.44 10.97 -12.58
C LEU A 612 -4.50 11.61 -11.55
N GLY A 613 -4.95 12.68 -10.88
CA GLY A 613 -4.34 13.27 -9.69
C GLY A 613 -5.03 12.95 -8.36
N SER A 614 -4.55 13.58 -7.29
CA SER A 614 -5.12 13.54 -5.93
C SER A 614 -5.13 14.94 -5.31
N GLY A 615 -5.84 15.89 -5.94
CA GLY A 615 -5.70 17.33 -5.74
C GLY A 615 -4.66 17.95 -6.69
N PHE A 616 -4.55 19.28 -6.65
CA PHE A 616 -3.53 20.05 -7.34
C PHE A 616 -2.44 20.54 -6.38
N GLU A 617 -1.18 20.50 -6.79
CA GLU A 617 -0.05 21.12 -6.07
C GLU A 617 0.83 21.95 -7.03
N LYS A 618 1.63 22.87 -6.48
CA LYS A 618 2.57 23.66 -7.27
C LYS A 618 3.89 22.91 -7.44
N PRO A 619 4.34 22.53 -8.66
CA PRO A 619 5.56 21.76 -8.82
C PRO A 619 6.83 22.56 -8.45
N PRO A 620 7.89 21.87 -7.98
CA PRO A 620 9.20 22.48 -7.74
C PRO A 620 9.70 23.32 -8.92
N ASN A 621 10.13 24.56 -8.65
CA ASN A 621 10.68 25.51 -9.62
C ASN A 621 9.71 25.97 -10.73
N GLU A 622 8.40 25.71 -10.63
CA GLU A 622 7.42 26.08 -11.65
C GLU A 622 6.45 27.20 -11.23
N GLY A 623 5.73 27.76 -12.21
CA GLY A 623 4.78 28.87 -12.00
C GLY A 623 3.31 28.46 -12.01
N PHE A 624 3.02 27.23 -12.48
CA PHE A 624 1.67 26.67 -12.62
C PHE A 624 1.39 25.65 -11.50
N HIS A 625 0.15 25.16 -11.44
CA HIS A 625 -0.25 24.03 -10.60
C HIS A 625 -0.46 22.80 -11.48
N MET A 626 -0.21 21.61 -10.95
CA MET A 626 -0.36 20.33 -11.65
C MET A 626 -1.01 19.29 -10.74
N LEU A 627 -1.59 18.26 -11.36
CA LEU A 627 -2.12 17.08 -10.67
C LEU A 627 -1.10 16.48 -9.70
N ARG A 628 -1.49 16.33 -8.43
CA ARG A 628 -0.68 15.75 -7.34
C ARG A 628 -0.65 14.23 -7.48
N HIS A 629 0.53 13.61 -7.45
CA HIS A 629 0.76 12.17 -7.70
C HIS A 629 0.14 11.63 -9.02
N PRO A 630 0.46 12.22 -10.19
CA PRO A 630 -0.24 11.92 -11.44
C PRO A 630 0.03 10.49 -11.95
N ARG A 631 -0.98 9.88 -12.57
CA ARG A 631 -0.96 8.49 -13.12
C ARG A 631 -1.77 8.42 -14.39
N ILE A 632 -1.30 7.70 -15.40
CA ILE A 632 -2.11 7.35 -16.56
C ILE A 632 -3.17 6.32 -16.13
N LEU A 633 -4.41 6.47 -16.61
CA LEU A 633 -5.48 5.49 -16.43
C LEU A 633 -5.73 4.66 -17.71
N LYS A 634 -5.71 5.33 -18.87
CA LYS A 634 -5.95 4.76 -20.19
C LYS A 634 -5.30 5.66 -21.25
N THR A 635 -4.97 5.05 -22.39
CA THR A 635 -4.60 5.74 -23.62
C THR A 635 -5.85 5.93 -24.48
N HIS A 636 -5.95 7.07 -25.16
CA HIS A 636 -7.07 7.41 -26.03
C HIS A 636 -6.68 7.26 -27.50
N THR A 637 -7.61 6.74 -28.30
CA THR A 637 -7.49 6.59 -29.78
C THR A 637 -8.66 7.28 -30.52
N ASP A 638 -9.64 7.74 -29.76
CA ASP A 638 -10.83 8.51 -30.14
C ASP A 638 -10.59 10.04 -30.10
N ARG A 639 -9.39 10.49 -29.70
CA ARG A 639 -9.04 11.89 -29.39
C ARG A 639 -7.73 12.30 -30.03
N SER A 640 -7.63 13.58 -30.35
CA SER A 640 -6.44 14.28 -30.83
C SER A 640 -5.74 15.01 -29.67
N TRP A 641 -4.51 15.48 -29.89
CA TRP A 641 -3.83 16.37 -28.93
C TRP A 641 -4.55 17.71 -28.73
N GLU A 642 -5.51 18.06 -29.59
CA GLU A 642 -6.39 19.23 -29.49
C GLU A 642 -7.46 19.07 -28.40
N ASP A 643 -7.84 17.83 -28.06
CA ASP A 643 -8.77 17.51 -26.95
C ASP A 643 -8.09 17.58 -25.57
N CYS A 644 -6.76 17.74 -25.53
CA CYS A 644 -5.97 17.74 -24.29
C CYS A 644 -6.05 19.07 -23.52
N VAL A 645 -5.88 19.00 -22.20
CA VAL A 645 -5.95 20.19 -21.34
C VAL A 645 -4.82 21.19 -21.64
N THR A 646 -5.20 22.44 -21.89
CA THR A 646 -4.27 23.56 -22.13
C THR A 646 -3.69 24.10 -20.81
N MET A 647 -2.70 24.99 -20.88
CA MET A 647 -2.13 25.64 -19.69
C MET A 647 -3.15 26.50 -18.94
N GLN A 648 -4.05 27.18 -19.65
CA GLN A 648 -5.17 27.94 -19.09
C GLN A 648 -6.23 26.99 -18.51
N GLY A 649 -6.59 25.91 -19.21
CA GLY A 649 -7.50 24.89 -18.70
C GLY A 649 -7.00 24.27 -17.38
N LEU A 650 -5.73 23.87 -17.35
CA LEU A 650 -5.07 23.33 -16.16
C LEU A 650 -5.05 24.34 -15.00
N ALA A 651 -4.83 25.62 -15.30
CA ALA A 651 -4.87 26.69 -14.30
C ALA A 651 -6.28 26.96 -13.78
N GLN A 652 -7.32 26.85 -14.63
CA GLN A 652 -8.72 27.00 -14.25
C GLN A 652 -9.17 25.86 -13.33
N MET A 653 -8.93 24.60 -13.71
CA MET A 653 -9.21 23.42 -12.87
C MET A 653 -8.51 23.52 -11.51
N ALA A 654 -7.24 23.93 -11.51
CA ALA A 654 -6.47 24.11 -10.27
C ALA A 654 -6.94 25.30 -9.41
N ARG A 655 -7.70 26.25 -9.98
CA ARG A 655 -8.35 27.32 -9.23
C ARG A 655 -9.64 26.82 -8.59
N GLU A 656 -10.51 26.20 -9.38
CA GLU A 656 -11.80 25.63 -8.93
C GLU A 656 -11.60 24.61 -7.81
N ALA A 657 -10.67 23.66 -7.96
CA ALA A 657 -10.34 22.66 -6.96
C ALA A 657 -9.71 23.23 -5.66
N ARG A 658 -9.39 24.54 -5.62
CA ARG A 658 -8.79 25.23 -4.46
C ARG A 658 -9.63 26.37 -3.92
N GLU A 659 -10.58 26.92 -4.68
CA GLU A 659 -11.60 27.87 -4.22
C GLU A 659 -12.51 27.23 -3.15
N ALA A 660 -13.40 28.01 -2.53
CA ALA A 660 -14.24 27.50 -1.44
C ALA A 660 -15.38 26.64 -2.02
N PRO A 661 -15.64 25.44 -1.46
CA PRO A 661 -16.83 24.68 -1.83
C PRO A 661 -18.06 25.55 -1.65
N SER A 662 -18.85 25.68 -2.71
CA SER A 662 -20.02 26.54 -2.70
C SER A 662 -20.98 26.17 -1.55
N ASP A 663 -21.89 27.08 -1.25
CA ASP A 663 -22.96 26.82 -0.29
C ASP A 663 -23.87 25.65 -0.76
N GLY A 664 -23.81 25.27 -2.04
CA GLY A 664 -24.39 24.04 -2.59
C GLY A 664 -23.54 22.80 -2.27
N GLU A 665 -22.24 22.80 -2.58
CA GLU A 665 -21.33 21.68 -2.29
C GLU A 665 -21.22 21.38 -0.78
N SER A 666 -21.24 22.41 0.05
CA SER A 666 -21.27 22.26 1.52
C SER A 666 -22.54 21.57 2.02
N LYS A 667 -23.63 21.56 1.23
CA LYS A 667 -24.86 20.78 1.49
C LYS A 667 -24.76 19.39 0.84
N ASP A 668 -24.24 19.28 -0.38
CA ASP A 668 -24.01 18.01 -1.10
C ASP A 668 -23.06 17.06 -0.34
N ILE A 669 -21.93 17.54 0.18
CA ILE A 669 -21.01 16.73 1.00
C ILE A 669 -21.73 16.19 2.25
N ARG A 670 -22.54 17.03 2.91
CA ARG A 670 -23.33 16.61 4.08
C ARG A 670 -24.39 15.58 3.69
N GLN A 671 -25.04 15.74 2.54
CA GLN A 671 -26.06 14.80 2.03
C GLN A 671 -25.44 13.47 1.58
N LYS A 672 -24.35 13.46 0.80
CA LYS A 672 -23.65 12.24 0.36
C LYS A 672 -23.19 11.41 1.56
N VAL A 673 -22.57 12.03 2.57
CA VAL A 673 -22.22 11.36 3.84
C VAL A 673 -23.45 10.79 4.55
N GLN A 674 -24.58 11.51 4.54
CA GLN A 674 -25.82 11.07 5.16
C GLN A 674 -26.51 9.91 4.41
N TYR A 675 -26.43 9.88 3.08
CA TYR A 675 -26.92 8.75 2.26
C TYR A 675 -26.00 7.52 2.35
N SER A 676 -24.70 7.68 2.57
CA SER A 676 -23.77 6.58 2.87
C SER A 676 -23.96 5.95 4.27
N SER A 677 -25.03 6.29 4.99
CA SER A 677 -25.38 5.75 6.31
C SER A 677 -26.66 4.89 6.23
N PRO A 678 -26.64 3.60 6.63
CA PRO A 678 -27.84 2.79 6.63
C PRO A 678 -28.80 3.20 7.77
N GLY A 679 -29.89 3.89 7.43
CA GLY A 679 -31.08 4.05 8.29
C GLY A 679 -31.56 5.48 8.54
N ARG A 680 -32.76 5.78 7.99
CA ARG A 680 -33.69 6.91 8.26
C ARG A 680 -33.13 8.36 8.27
N ALA A 681 -33.73 9.19 7.42
CA ALA A 681 -33.59 10.63 7.47
C ALA A 681 -34.08 11.23 8.82
N LEU A 682 -33.38 12.27 9.29
CA LEU A 682 -33.67 12.97 10.54
C LEU A 682 -33.66 14.49 10.30
N LYS A 683 -34.57 15.21 10.98
CA LYS A 683 -34.82 16.65 10.79
C LYS A 683 -33.61 17.50 11.21
N ARG A 684 -33.46 18.68 10.57
CA ARG A 684 -32.43 19.70 10.88
C ARG A 684 -32.50 20.15 12.35
N PRO A 685 -31.37 20.26 13.06
CA PRO A 685 -31.22 21.19 14.18
C PRO A 685 -31.22 22.65 13.67
N ALA A 686 -31.52 23.60 14.57
CA ALA A 686 -31.39 25.03 14.29
C ALA A 686 -29.92 25.50 14.36
N THR A 687 -29.67 26.75 13.92
CA THR A 687 -28.36 27.41 13.90
C THR A 687 -27.75 27.60 15.30
N GLY A 688 -26.48 27.25 15.49
CA GLY A 688 -25.72 27.44 16.73
C GLY A 688 -24.20 27.27 16.52
N SER A 689 -23.40 27.75 17.50
CA SER A 689 -21.92 27.88 17.43
C SER A 689 -21.16 26.57 17.15
N VAL A 690 -19.93 26.70 16.63
CA VAL A 690 -18.99 25.59 16.40
C VAL A 690 -18.00 25.51 17.58
N ASP A 691 -18.32 24.67 18.58
CA ASP A 691 -17.46 24.37 19.74
C ASP A 691 -17.45 22.86 20.09
N ASP A 692 -17.60 22.00 19.06
CA ASP A 692 -17.90 20.56 19.20
C ASP A 692 -16.71 19.67 19.65
N PHE A 693 -15.65 20.29 20.18
CA PHE A 693 -14.47 19.66 20.79
C PHE A 693 -14.32 19.94 22.30
N ALA A 694 -15.25 20.67 22.92
CA ALA A 694 -15.22 20.95 24.36
C ALA A 694 -15.25 19.66 25.20
N ILE A 695 -14.27 19.50 26.10
CA ILE A 695 -14.18 18.38 27.04
C ILE A 695 -14.44 18.91 28.45
N ASP A 696 -15.66 18.73 28.95
CA ASP A 696 -15.94 18.86 30.39
C ASP A 696 -17.14 17.98 30.83
N ALA A 697 -16.91 16.66 30.84
CA ALA A 697 -17.82 15.70 31.45
C ALA A 697 -17.02 14.48 31.97
N ILE A 698 -16.88 14.37 33.29
CA ILE A 698 -16.23 13.22 33.95
C ILE A 698 -17.27 12.10 34.16
N PRO A 699 -17.12 10.91 33.56
CA PRO A 699 -18.03 9.79 33.81
C PRO A 699 -17.84 9.23 35.23
N ARG A 700 -18.71 9.62 36.16
CA ARG A 700 -18.72 9.10 37.53
C ARG A 700 -19.31 7.68 37.61
N LYS A 701 -18.49 6.65 37.37
CA LYS A 701 -18.48 5.32 38.05
C LYS A 701 -17.60 4.32 37.29
N ILE A 702 -16.80 3.56 38.01
CA ILE A 702 -16.00 2.43 37.49
C ILE A 702 -16.58 1.12 38.05
N PRO A 703 -16.89 0.11 37.22
CA PRO A 703 -17.27 -1.23 37.70
C PRO A 703 -16.13 -1.89 38.49
N LYS A 704 -16.41 -2.43 39.68
CA LYS A 704 -15.41 -3.05 40.55
C LYS A 704 -15.07 -4.49 40.13
N TRP A 705 -14.23 -4.69 39.11
CA TRP A 705 -13.45 -5.93 38.96
C TRP A 705 -12.21 -5.75 38.04
N PHE A 706 -11.08 -5.29 38.59
CA PHE A 706 -9.71 -5.65 38.17
C PHE A 706 -8.68 -4.88 39.02
N SER A 707 -8.19 -5.49 40.11
CA SER A 707 -7.11 -4.92 40.94
C SER A 707 -6.52 -5.97 41.90
N ALA A 708 -5.75 -6.95 41.38
CA ALA A 708 -5.10 -7.96 42.22
C ALA A 708 -3.87 -8.70 41.61
N VAL A 709 -3.05 -8.07 40.75
CA VAL A 709 -1.76 -8.68 40.32
C VAL A 709 -0.64 -7.64 40.20
N TYR A 710 -0.08 -7.17 41.32
CA TYR A 710 1.30 -6.66 41.43
C TYR A 710 1.73 -6.63 42.91
N GLY A 711 1.99 -7.81 43.49
CA GLY A 711 2.62 -7.96 44.80
C GLY A 711 3.96 -8.67 44.67
N ARG A 712 5.04 -8.11 45.22
CA ARG A 712 6.32 -8.82 45.35
C ARG A 712 6.23 -9.84 46.48
N PRO A 713 6.59 -11.11 46.30
CA PRO A 713 6.89 -12.00 47.41
C PRO A 713 8.32 -11.73 47.91
N HIS A 714 8.46 -11.42 49.21
CA HIS A 714 9.69 -11.71 49.95
C HIS A 714 9.58 -13.12 50.54
N LEU A 715 10.72 -13.79 50.71
CA LEU A 715 10.83 -14.97 51.58
C LEU A 715 10.51 -14.58 53.04
N PRO A 716 10.00 -15.51 53.89
CA PRO A 716 10.89 -16.50 54.48
C PRO A 716 10.30 -17.91 54.68
N THR A 717 11.10 -18.72 55.38
CA THR A 717 11.14 -20.18 55.50
C THR A 717 10.28 -20.77 56.63
N LEU A 718 10.05 -22.09 56.57
CA LEU A 718 10.00 -23.10 57.66
C LEU A 718 8.69 -23.91 57.92
N ILE A 719 8.92 -25.23 57.98
CA ILE A 719 8.29 -26.29 58.78
C ILE A 719 6.90 -26.84 58.35
N SER A 720 6.89 -28.17 58.24
CA SER A 720 5.75 -29.05 57.97
C SER A 720 5.12 -29.56 59.28
N THR A 721 3.82 -29.88 59.23
CA THR A 721 3.22 -30.98 60.00
C THR A 721 2.21 -31.75 59.15
N ASN A 722 2.17 -33.08 59.32
CA ASN A 722 1.35 -34.01 58.52
C ASN A 722 -0.06 -34.25 59.12
N LYS A 723 -1.00 -34.64 58.24
CA LYS A 723 -1.92 -35.80 58.34
C LYS A 723 -2.64 -35.95 56.98
N GLU A 724 -2.60 -37.10 56.30
CA GLU A 724 -3.36 -38.35 56.53
C GLU A 724 -4.89 -38.15 56.38
N ASN A 725 -5.65 -38.99 55.65
CA ASN A 725 -5.29 -40.26 54.99
C ASN A 725 -6.28 -40.67 53.86
N ASN A 726 -5.82 -41.57 52.97
CA ASN A 726 -6.59 -42.45 52.05
C ASN A 726 -7.47 -41.81 50.93
N GLY A 727 -7.51 -42.35 49.69
CA GLY A 727 -6.72 -43.45 49.08
C GLY A 727 -7.28 -43.92 47.73
N SER A 728 -6.45 -44.63 46.92
CA SER A 728 -6.75 -45.33 45.63
C SER A 728 -7.37 -44.51 44.47
N SER A 729 -6.79 -44.39 43.25
CA SER A 729 -6.32 -45.39 42.25
C SER A 729 -7.48 -46.13 41.53
N ASP A 730 -7.43 -46.43 40.21
CA ASP A 730 -6.32 -46.36 39.24
C ASP A 730 -6.80 -46.03 37.79
N SER A 731 -5.92 -46.23 36.81
CA SER A 731 -5.96 -45.89 35.38
C SER A 731 -6.58 -46.97 34.46
N GLY A 732 -6.83 -46.63 33.19
CA GLY A 732 -7.26 -47.59 32.14
C GLY A 732 -7.66 -46.94 30.80
N THR A 733 -7.36 -47.60 29.67
CA THR A 733 -7.49 -47.07 28.29
C THR A 733 -7.82 -48.20 27.28
N ILE A 734 -8.07 -47.87 25.98
CA ILE A 734 -7.80 -48.67 24.74
C ILE A 734 -8.96 -49.42 23.98
N THR A 735 -9.18 -48.99 22.72
CA THR A 735 -9.65 -49.65 21.44
C THR A 735 -11.08 -50.16 21.11
N THR A 736 -11.28 -50.26 19.78
CA THR A 736 -12.38 -50.75 18.89
C THR A 736 -12.12 -52.24 18.45
N PRO A 737 -12.56 -52.89 17.30
CA PRO A 737 -13.38 -52.52 16.10
C PRO A 737 -14.35 -53.66 15.54
N ILE A 738 -14.65 -53.69 14.21
CA ILE A 738 -15.24 -54.77 13.32
C ILE A 738 -16.81 -54.79 13.21
N SER A 739 -17.59 -54.91 12.09
CA SER A 739 -17.52 -55.19 10.61
C SER A 739 -18.26 -56.51 10.18
N ALA A 740 -18.95 -56.72 9.03
CA ALA A 740 -19.42 -55.95 7.83
C ALA A 740 -20.49 -56.78 6.99
N ASN A 741 -20.69 -56.51 5.67
CA ASN A 741 -21.38 -57.33 4.59
C ASN A 741 -22.94 -57.25 4.44
N HIS A 742 -23.65 -57.57 3.31
CA HIS A 742 -23.36 -58.12 1.94
C HIS A 742 -24.52 -57.89 0.88
N TYR A 743 -24.22 -57.69 -0.43
CA TYR A 743 -25.00 -58.09 -1.67
C TYR A 743 -26.46 -57.56 -1.92
N GLN A 744 -27.22 -57.69 -3.05
CA GLN A 744 -27.17 -58.13 -4.50
C GLN A 744 -28.50 -57.66 -5.23
N SER A 745 -28.86 -57.76 -6.55
CA SER A 745 -28.23 -58.06 -7.89
C SER A 745 -29.16 -57.70 -9.10
N SER A 746 -28.59 -57.36 -10.28
CA SER A 746 -29.01 -57.62 -11.71
C SER A 746 -30.47 -57.52 -12.25
N ALA A 747 -30.69 -56.78 -13.39
CA ALA A 747 -30.96 -57.33 -14.76
C ALA A 747 -31.76 -56.43 -15.77
N SER A 748 -31.11 -56.03 -16.88
CA SER A 748 -31.58 -55.87 -18.30
C SER A 748 -33.02 -55.45 -18.71
N GLY A 749 -33.14 -54.48 -19.64
CA GLY A 749 -34.29 -54.32 -20.55
C GLY A 749 -34.16 -53.13 -21.53
N CYS A 750 -34.56 -53.29 -22.81
CA CYS A 750 -34.46 -52.23 -23.84
C CYS A 750 -35.60 -52.28 -24.87
N THR A 751 -36.28 -51.15 -25.13
CA THR A 751 -37.01 -50.85 -26.39
C THR A 751 -37.39 -49.37 -26.47
N SER A 752 -37.64 -48.86 -27.68
CA SER A 752 -37.97 -47.46 -27.96
C SER A 752 -39.36 -47.26 -28.57
N ALA A 753 -40.07 -46.20 -28.15
CA ALA A 753 -41.18 -45.58 -28.88
C ALA A 753 -41.46 -44.17 -28.36
N LEU A 754 -41.96 -43.26 -29.22
CA LEU A 754 -42.47 -41.95 -28.81
C LEU A 754 -43.94 -42.06 -28.39
N THR A 755 -44.39 -41.19 -27.47
CA THR A 755 -45.48 -40.21 -27.70
C THR A 755 -45.62 -39.25 -26.51
N THR A 756 -45.96 -38.00 -26.82
CA THR A 756 -46.42 -36.89 -25.94
C THR A 756 -46.86 -37.26 -24.52
N ILE A 757 -46.23 -36.64 -23.50
CA ILE A 757 -46.71 -36.64 -22.12
C ILE A 757 -47.07 -35.21 -21.70
N THR A 758 -48.30 -35.06 -21.20
CA THR A 758 -48.80 -33.84 -20.55
C THR A 758 -48.08 -33.65 -19.22
N VAL A 759 -47.47 -32.48 -18.98
CA VAL A 759 -46.73 -32.23 -17.73
C VAL A 759 -47.70 -32.14 -16.55
N GLN A 760 -47.71 -33.17 -15.71
CA GLN A 760 -48.14 -33.05 -14.31
C GLN A 760 -47.03 -32.34 -13.51
N PRO A 761 -47.36 -31.58 -12.45
CA PRO A 761 -46.35 -31.00 -11.57
C PRO A 761 -45.53 -32.11 -10.89
N PRO A 762 -44.20 -31.94 -10.74
CA PRO A 762 -43.34 -32.96 -10.14
C PRO A 762 -43.63 -33.18 -8.65
N ALA A 763 -43.31 -34.38 -8.16
CA ALA A 763 -43.50 -34.77 -6.76
C ALA A 763 -42.56 -33.99 -5.80
N PRO A 764 -42.99 -33.72 -4.54
CA PRO A 764 -42.28 -32.81 -3.65
C PRO A 764 -41.10 -33.49 -2.91
N SER A 765 -39.95 -33.58 -3.56
CA SER A 765 -38.69 -34.02 -2.90
C SER A 765 -37.42 -33.28 -3.32
N THR A 766 -37.47 -32.40 -4.34
CA THR A 766 -36.40 -31.43 -4.62
C THR A 766 -36.78 -30.04 -4.10
N LEU A 767 -35.90 -29.45 -3.29
CA LEU A 767 -36.02 -28.02 -2.96
C LEU A 767 -35.77 -27.21 -4.24
N LEU A 768 -36.76 -26.39 -4.64
CA LEU A 768 -36.59 -25.47 -5.75
C LEU A 768 -35.46 -24.47 -5.42
N PRO A 769 -34.55 -24.16 -6.38
CA PRO A 769 -33.44 -23.23 -6.18
C PRO A 769 -33.93 -21.77 -6.22
N ILE A 770 -34.74 -21.42 -5.22
CA ILE A 770 -35.26 -20.07 -4.96
C ILE A 770 -34.20 -19.34 -4.12
N PRO A 771 -33.80 -18.10 -4.50
CA PRO A 771 -32.79 -17.36 -3.76
C PRO A 771 -33.31 -16.97 -2.37
N TYR A 772 -32.48 -17.13 -1.33
CA TYR A 772 -32.84 -16.76 0.03
C TYR A 772 -32.66 -15.27 0.32
N ASN A 773 -31.86 -14.56 -0.50
CA ASN A 773 -31.61 -13.14 -0.36
C ASN A 773 -31.17 -12.51 -1.69
N LEU A 774 -32.02 -11.68 -2.29
CA LEU A 774 -31.70 -10.95 -3.53
C LEU A 774 -30.39 -10.13 -3.44
N THR A 775 -30.06 -9.55 -2.28
CA THR A 775 -28.79 -8.79 -2.11
C THR A 775 -27.52 -9.67 -2.16
N GLN A 776 -27.71 -10.99 -2.09
CA GLN A 776 -26.68 -12.02 -2.23
C GLN A 776 -26.98 -12.98 -3.40
N THR A 777 -27.73 -12.51 -4.40
CA THR A 777 -28.04 -13.27 -5.62
C THR A 777 -27.29 -12.69 -6.82
N VAL A 778 -26.75 -13.56 -7.67
CA VAL A 778 -26.26 -13.23 -9.01
C VAL A 778 -27.33 -13.65 -10.03
N ILE A 779 -27.78 -12.69 -10.83
CA ILE A 779 -28.81 -12.87 -11.86
C ILE A 779 -28.16 -12.84 -13.24
N TYR A 780 -28.30 -13.94 -13.99
CA TYR A 780 -28.00 -13.94 -15.42
C TYR A 780 -29.24 -13.59 -16.24
N LEU A 781 -29.11 -12.63 -17.17
CA LEU A 781 -30.18 -12.28 -18.09
C LEU A 781 -30.05 -13.03 -19.41
N ALA A 782 -31.11 -13.68 -19.89
CA ALA A 782 -31.18 -14.14 -21.29
C ALA A 782 -30.98 -12.96 -22.27
N PRO A 783 -30.40 -13.19 -23.47
CA PRO A 783 -30.05 -12.12 -24.42
C PRO A 783 -31.18 -11.13 -24.74
N SER A 784 -32.41 -11.62 -24.87
CA SER A 784 -33.65 -10.84 -25.06
C SER A 784 -33.85 -9.73 -24.02
N LEU A 785 -33.51 -10.00 -22.77
CA LEU A 785 -33.79 -9.12 -21.63
C LEU A 785 -32.76 -8.00 -21.47
N ARG A 786 -31.69 -8.00 -22.28
CA ARG A 786 -30.56 -7.04 -22.23
C ARG A 786 -30.72 -5.87 -23.20
N LEU A 787 -31.79 -5.87 -24.00
CA LEU A 787 -32.00 -4.85 -25.02
C LEU A 787 -32.33 -3.51 -24.35
N PRO A 788 -31.62 -2.40 -24.69
CA PRO A 788 -31.93 -1.08 -24.14
C PRO A 788 -33.39 -0.70 -24.37
N GLY A 789 -34.11 -0.45 -23.26
CA GLY A 789 -35.56 -0.21 -23.27
C GLY A 789 -36.44 -1.41 -22.92
N HIS A 790 -35.87 -2.60 -22.67
CA HIS A 790 -36.63 -3.72 -22.11
C HIS A 790 -37.17 -3.36 -20.69
N PRO A 791 -38.45 -3.60 -20.36
CA PRO A 791 -39.07 -3.09 -19.12
C PRO A 791 -38.34 -3.47 -17.83
N LEU A 792 -37.78 -4.69 -17.80
CA LEU A 792 -36.89 -5.18 -16.73
C LEU A 792 -35.81 -4.16 -16.29
N HIS A 793 -35.21 -3.43 -17.22
CA HIS A 793 -34.18 -2.43 -16.88
C HIS A 793 -34.76 -1.24 -16.11
N GLN A 794 -36.00 -0.84 -16.40
CA GLN A 794 -36.72 0.16 -15.60
C GLN A 794 -37.03 -0.42 -14.22
N THR A 795 -37.59 -1.63 -14.14
CA THR A 795 -37.92 -2.29 -12.85
C THR A 795 -36.70 -2.43 -11.93
N LEU A 796 -35.56 -2.90 -12.45
CA LEU A 796 -34.29 -2.96 -11.73
C LEU A 796 -33.83 -1.58 -11.22
N THR A 797 -33.90 -0.56 -12.09
CA THR A 797 -33.45 0.81 -11.76
C THR A 797 -34.37 1.52 -10.78
N THR A 798 -35.68 1.31 -10.87
CA THR A 798 -36.69 1.98 -10.03
C THR A 798 -36.81 1.34 -8.65
N TYR A 799 -36.80 0.01 -8.54
CA TYR A 799 -37.14 -0.69 -7.30
C TYR A 799 -35.95 -1.30 -6.55
N PHE A 800 -34.88 -1.69 -7.26
CA PHE A 800 -33.79 -2.47 -6.65
C PHE A 800 -32.45 -1.73 -6.54
N ALA A 801 -32.24 -0.63 -7.29
CA ALA A 801 -30.96 0.08 -7.45
C ALA A 801 -30.05 0.25 -6.20
N PRO A 802 -30.52 0.66 -4.99
CA PRO A 802 -29.62 0.84 -3.84
C PRO A 802 -29.14 -0.46 -3.19
N HIS A 803 -29.82 -1.58 -3.42
CA HIS A 803 -29.56 -2.90 -2.80
C HIS A 803 -29.73 -4.04 -3.83
N ALA A 804 -29.32 -3.80 -5.07
CA ALA A 804 -29.64 -4.69 -6.19
C ALA A 804 -28.95 -6.07 -6.09
N PRO A 805 -29.56 -7.13 -6.62
CA PRO A 805 -28.84 -8.34 -7.01
C PRO A 805 -27.75 -8.00 -8.04
N LEU A 806 -26.69 -8.80 -8.11
CA LEU A 806 -25.67 -8.63 -9.13
C LEU A 806 -26.19 -9.14 -10.48
N VAL A 807 -26.59 -8.22 -11.36
CA VAL A 807 -27.00 -8.57 -12.72
C VAL A 807 -25.78 -8.71 -13.62
N ILE A 808 -25.69 -9.80 -14.37
CA ILE A 808 -24.63 -10.08 -15.36
C ILE A 808 -25.21 -10.41 -16.74
N ASP A 809 -24.45 -10.03 -17.77
CA ASP A 809 -24.74 -10.17 -19.20
C ASP A 809 -23.89 -11.26 -19.88
N ASP A 810 -22.64 -11.46 -19.46
CA ASP A 810 -21.80 -12.60 -19.87
C ASP A 810 -21.85 -13.74 -18.83
N ILE A 811 -22.11 -14.97 -19.28
CA ILE A 811 -22.22 -16.17 -18.44
C ILE A 811 -20.83 -16.68 -18.00
N GLU A 812 -19.77 -16.29 -18.70
CA GLU A 812 -18.39 -16.63 -18.37
C GLU A 812 -17.98 -16.10 -16.98
N HIS A 813 -18.70 -15.12 -16.42
CA HIS A 813 -18.60 -14.70 -15.01
C HIS A 813 -18.92 -15.81 -13.99
N TRP A 814 -19.58 -16.90 -14.39
CA TRP A 814 -19.92 -18.04 -13.51
C TRP A 814 -18.94 -19.20 -13.54
N ARG A 815 -18.04 -19.30 -14.54
CA ARG A 815 -17.03 -20.37 -14.59
C ARG A 815 -16.06 -20.28 -13.41
N ARG A 816 -15.66 -21.44 -12.90
CA ARG A 816 -14.65 -21.57 -11.83
C ARG A 816 -13.39 -22.28 -12.33
N GLY A 817 -12.64 -21.61 -13.20
CA GLY A 817 -11.25 -21.99 -13.48
C GLY A 817 -11.06 -23.32 -14.21
N ASP A 818 -11.85 -23.57 -15.24
CA ASP A 818 -11.70 -24.71 -16.14
C ASP A 818 -10.25 -24.88 -16.62
N VAL A 819 -9.69 -26.07 -16.42
CA VAL A 819 -8.38 -26.47 -16.94
C VAL A 819 -8.53 -27.41 -18.14
N ASP A 820 -7.58 -27.32 -19.07
CA ASP A 820 -7.33 -28.29 -20.15
C ASP A 820 -7.11 -29.70 -19.57
N ASP A 821 -7.20 -30.72 -20.43
CA ASP A 821 -6.79 -32.09 -20.10
C ASP A 821 -5.29 -32.17 -19.68
N ASP A 822 -4.49 -31.17 -20.09
CA ASP A 822 -3.09 -30.95 -19.68
C ASP A 822 -2.93 -30.14 -18.36
N GLY A 823 -4.01 -29.73 -17.70
CA GLY A 823 -4.00 -29.01 -16.43
C GLY A 823 -3.69 -27.50 -16.51
N VAL A 824 -3.92 -26.87 -17.67
CA VAL A 824 -3.67 -25.44 -17.91
C VAL A 824 -5.00 -24.67 -18.01
N PRO A 825 -5.20 -23.49 -17.37
CA PRO A 825 -6.50 -22.81 -17.41
C PRO A 825 -6.86 -22.28 -18.80
N LYS A 826 -8.08 -22.57 -19.28
CA LYS A 826 -8.57 -22.09 -20.58
C LYS A 826 -8.74 -20.58 -20.59
N ARG A 827 -8.25 -19.94 -21.64
CA ARG A 827 -8.58 -18.54 -21.97
C ARG A 827 -9.63 -18.53 -23.07
N TYR A 828 -10.71 -17.78 -22.82
CA TYR A 828 -11.70 -17.43 -23.84
C TYR A 828 -11.47 -15.98 -24.28
N ASP A 829 -11.36 -15.77 -25.59
CA ASP A 829 -11.22 -14.42 -26.18
C ASP A 829 -12.60 -13.80 -26.41
N THR A 830 -13.08 -12.99 -25.45
CA THR A 830 -14.18 -12.05 -25.66
C THR A 830 -13.67 -10.61 -25.64
N GLN A 831 -14.08 -9.83 -26.64
CA GLN A 831 -13.68 -8.42 -26.75
C GLN A 831 -14.56 -7.54 -25.84
N GLY A 832 -13.93 -6.72 -25.00
CA GLY A 832 -14.58 -5.50 -24.50
C GLY A 832 -15.42 -5.58 -23.23
N SER A 833 -15.09 -6.45 -22.25
CA SER A 833 -15.60 -6.31 -20.88
C SER A 833 -14.46 -6.28 -19.84
N THR A 834 -14.67 -5.57 -18.72
CA THR A 834 -13.65 -5.38 -17.68
C THR A 834 -13.80 -6.41 -16.57
N VAL A 835 -13.58 -7.69 -16.89
CA VAL A 835 -13.58 -8.76 -15.88
C VAL A 835 -12.36 -8.58 -14.96
N GLY A 836 -12.60 -8.12 -13.73
CA GLY A 836 -11.58 -8.06 -12.69
C GLY A 836 -11.24 -9.43 -12.13
N GLU A 837 -10.07 -9.57 -11.51
CA GLU A 837 -9.60 -10.79 -10.82
C GLU A 837 -10.41 -11.05 -9.52
N SER A 838 -11.71 -11.37 -9.66
CA SER A 838 -12.63 -11.71 -8.56
C SER A 838 -13.70 -12.74 -8.94
N GLN A 839 -13.48 -13.57 -9.97
CA GLN A 839 -14.29 -14.76 -10.21
C GLN A 839 -14.01 -15.82 -9.12
N ALA A 840 -15.00 -16.51 -8.53
CA ALA A 840 -16.45 -16.36 -8.66
C ALA A 840 -17.07 -15.88 -7.34
N TYR A 841 -18.34 -15.44 -7.40
CA TYR A 841 -19.14 -15.02 -6.24
C TYR A 841 -19.53 -16.23 -5.35
N ALA A 842 -18.54 -16.81 -4.68
CA ALA A 842 -18.72 -17.99 -3.84
C ALA A 842 -19.60 -17.66 -2.61
N GLY A 843 -20.71 -18.38 -2.45
CA GLY A 843 -21.71 -18.11 -1.41
C GLY A 843 -22.75 -17.05 -1.79
N TYR A 844 -22.88 -16.72 -3.07
CA TYR A 844 -24.06 -16.05 -3.62
C TYR A 844 -24.98 -17.07 -4.30
N ASP A 845 -26.30 -16.89 -4.16
CA ASP A 845 -27.30 -17.64 -4.92
C ASP A 845 -27.17 -17.31 -6.41
N LYS A 846 -27.52 -18.26 -7.29
CA LYS A 846 -27.48 -18.10 -8.75
C LYS A 846 -28.86 -18.34 -9.35
N VAL A 847 -29.35 -17.39 -10.14
CA VAL A 847 -30.60 -17.56 -10.93
C VAL A 847 -30.46 -17.01 -12.35
N VAL A 848 -31.27 -17.52 -13.25
CA VAL A 848 -31.38 -17.09 -14.65
C VAL A 848 -32.77 -16.50 -14.87
N LEU A 849 -32.85 -15.31 -15.43
CA LEU A 849 -34.11 -14.74 -15.92
C LEU A 849 -34.24 -14.94 -17.43
N VAL A 850 -35.42 -15.35 -17.88
CA VAL A 850 -35.77 -15.55 -19.29
C VAL A 850 -37.10 -14.89 -19.63
N GLU A 851 -37.40 -14.75 -20.92
CA GLU A 851 -38.75 -14.50 -21.44
C GLU A 851 -39.36 -15.83 -21.91
N PRO A 852 -40.30 -16.44 -21.15
CA PRO A 852 -40.83 -17.77 -21.47
C PRO A 852 -41.49 -17.87 -22.85
N ALA A 853 -42.03 -16.76 -23.37
CA ALA A 853 -42.59 -16.71 -24.72
C ALA A 853 -41.55 -16.99 -25.83
N ARG A 854 -40.25 -16.89 -25.53
CA ARG A 854 -39.14 -17.15 -26.46
C ARG A 854 -38.51 -18.53 -26.19
N GLY A 855 -39.33 -19.58 -26.22
CA GLY A 855 -38.94 -20.95 -25.81
C GLY A 855 -37.67 -21.53 -26.46
N LYS A 856 -37.33 -21.15 -27.71
CA LYS A 856 -36.04 -21.53 -28.33
C LYS A 856 -34.84 -20.91 -27.60
N GLU A 857 -34.91 -19.60 -27.34
CA GLU A 857 -33.87 -18.87 -26.61
C GLU A 857 -33.78 -19.34 -25.15
N CYS A 858 -34.90 -19.75 -24.55
CA CYS A 858 -34.91 -20.39 -23.22
C CYS A 858 -34.12 -21.70 -23.24
N ALA A 859 -34.33 -22.56 -24.25
CA ALA A 859 -33.60 -23.83 -24.40
C ALA A 859 -32.10 -23.63 -24.72
N GLU A 860 -31.76 -22.61 -25.51
CA GLU A 860 -30.37 -22.22 -25.81
C GLU A 860 -29.66 -21.66 -24.56
N THR A 861 -30.34 -20.76 -23.82
CA THR A 861 -29.86 -20.22 -22.54
C THR A 861 -29.66 -21.33 -21.52
N LYS A 862 -30.61 -22.26 -21.42
CA LYS A 862 -30.53 -23.43 -20.53
C LYS A 862 -29.26 -24.25 -20.80
N ARG A 863 -29.07 -24.71 -22.05
CA ARG A 863 -27.90 -25.52 -22.45
C ARG A 863 -26.56 -24.83 -22.17
N MET A 864 -26.50 -23.51 -22.41
CA MET A 864 -25.29 -22.70 -22.17
C MET A 864 -24.96 -22.61 -20.67
N VAL A 865 -25.97 -22.41 -19.82
CA VAL A 865 -25.82 -22.39 -18.35
C VAL A 865 -25.42 -23.78 -17.83
N GLU A 866 -26.04 -24.85 -18.33
CA GLU A 866 -25.70 -26.24 -18.00
C GLU A 866 -24.26 -26.60 -18.40
N GLY A 867 -23.79 -26.14 -19.57
CA GLY A 867 -22.39 -26.32 -19.98
C GLY A 867 -21.39 -25.64 -19.05
N VAL A 868 -21.69 -24.44 -18.57
CA VAL A 868 -20.86 -23.71 -17.59
C VAL A 868 -20.87 -24.38 -16.22
N ILE A 869 -22.01 -24.89 -15.75
CA ILE A 869 -22.13 -25.63 -14.49
C ILE A 869 -21.35 -26.96 -14.57
N GLY A 870 -21.51 -27.71 -15.67
CA GLY A 870 -20.86 -28.99 -15.89
C GLY A 870 -19.33 -28.89 -15.95
N ALA A 871 -18.80 -27.90 -16.68
CA ALA A 871 -17.35 -27.68 -16.79
C ALA A 871 -16.69 -27.35 -15.44
N SER A 872 -17.41 -26.65 -14.55
CA SER A 872 -16.94 -26.26 -13.22
C SER A 872 -17.14 -27.33 -12.12
N GLY A 873 -17.38 -28.60 -12.48
CA GLY A 873 -17.41 -29.73 -11.55
C GLY A 873 -18.78 -30.13 -10.99
N GLY A 874 -19.88 -29.55 -11.49
CA GLY A 874 -21.18 -30.23 -11.55
C GLY A 874 -21.89 -30.65 -10.26
N THR A 875 -22.08 -29.76 -9.28
CA THR A 875 -23.05 -29.97 -8.17
C THR A 875 -23.98 -28.78 -7.86
N GLU A 876 -23.81 -27.63 -8.52
CA GLU A 876 -24.69 -26.47 -8.34
C GLU A 876 -25.98 -26.61 -9.18
N VAL A 877 -27.14 -26.48 -8.53
CA VAL A 877 -28.48 -26.47 -9.17
C VAL A 877 -28.97 -25.03 -9.28
N VAL A 878 -29.25 -24.56 -10.50
CA VAL A 878 -29.60 -23.16 -10.79
C VAL A 878 -31.05 -23.05 -11.28
N GLY A 879 -31.80 -22.09 -10.72
CA GLY A 879 -33.18 -21.83 -11.14
C GLY A 879 -33.28 -20.91 -12.35
N MET A 880 -34.15 -21.26 -13.29
CA MET A 880 -34.63 -20.39 -14.37
C MET A 880 -36.02 -19.86 -14.02
N PHE A 881 -36.23 -18.56 -14.15
CA PHE A 881 -37.49 -17.89 -13.84
C PHE A 881 -37.91 -16.91 -14.95
N ASP A 882 -39.21 -16.66 -15.05
CA ASP A 882 -39.77 -15.56 -15.85
C ASP A 882 -39.28 -14.23 -15.25
N TRP A 883 -38.70 -13.35 -16.07
CA TRP A 883 -38.14 -12.07 -15.63
C TRP A 883 -39.14 -11.18 -14.86
N ARG A 884 -40.43 -11.37 -15.11
CA ARG A 884 -41.55 -10.68 -14.44
C ARG A 884 -41.61 -10.96 -12.94
N VAL A 885 -40.91 -11.99 -12.43
CA VAL A 885 -40.74 -12.22 -10.99
C VAL A 885 -40.22 -10.98 -10.26
N LEU A 886 -39.36 -10.18 -10.90
CA LEU A 886 -38.88 -8.92 -10.31
C LEU A 886 -39.89 -7.77 -10.39
N GLU A 887 -40.90 -7.86 -11.26
CA GLU A 887 -42.04 -6.92 -11.27
C GLU A 887 -43.04 -7.28 -10.16
N ASP A 888 -43.41 -8.55 -10.02
CA ASP A 888 -44.33 -9.01 -8.98
C ASP A 888 -43.77 -8.74 -7.57
N LEU A 889 -42.47 -9.01 -7.36
CA LEU A 889 -41.78 -8.66 -6.11
C LEU A 889 -41.71 -7.14 -5.87
N ALA A 890 -41.60 -6.32 -6.93
CA ALA A 890 -41.66 -4.87 -6.80
C ALA A 890 -43.07 -4.36 -6.43
N VAL A 891 -44.13 -4.98 -6.96
CA VAL A 891 -45.53 -4.66 -6.62
C VAL A 891 -45.81 -4.92 -5.13
N GLY A 892 -45.27 -6.01 -4.55
CA GLY A 892 -45.35 -6.25 -3.10
C GLY A 892 -44.71 -5.12 -2.27
N VAL A 893 -43.56 -4.60 -2.70
CA VAL A 893 -42.84 -3.48 -2.07
C VAL A 893 -43.58 -2.14 -2.21
N GLU A 894 -44.51 -2.01 -3.16
CA GLU A 894 -45.44 -0.87 -3.25
C GLU A 894 -46.65 -1.06 -2.31
N GLY A 895 -47.17 -2.29 -2.21
CA GLY A 895 -48.31 -2.63 -1.34
C GLY A 895 -48.09 -2.31 0.13
N GLU A 896 -46.90 -2.62 0.68
CA GLU A 896 -46.54 -2.31 2.09
C GLU A 896 -46.50 -0.79 2.41
N LYS A 897 -46.54 0.10 1.41
CA LYS A 897 -46.64 1.55 1.64
C LYS A 897 -48.08 2.04 1.85
N GLY A 898 -49.08 1.21 1.54
CA GLY A 898 -50.49 1.57 1.53
C GLY A 898 -51.23 1.42 2.88
N ASP A 899 -50.83 0.44 3.70
CA ASP A 899 -51.49 0.14 4.98
C ASP A 899 -50.48 0.05 6.13
N CYS A 900 -50.85 0.54 7.32
CA CYS A 900 -49.95 0.74 8.45
C CYS A 900 -49.91 -0.44 9.43
N GLY A 901 -49.97 -1.66 8.89
CA GLY A 901 -49.76 -2.91 9.62
C GLY A 901 -48.28 -3.25 9.82
N SER A 902 -47.94 -3.96 10.91
CA SER A 902 -46.57 -4.39 11.19
C SER A 902 -46.19 -5.66 10.44
N GLY A 903 -46.08 -5.56 9.11
CA GLY A 903 -45.49 -6.61 8.28
C GLY A 903 -44.02 -6.84 8.65
N LYS A 904 -43.68 -8.10 8.95
CA LYS A 904 -42.43 -8.63 8.39
C LYS A 904 -42.74 -8.98 6.94
N ARG A 905 -41.75 -8.87 6.06
CA ARG A 905 -41.84 -9.46 4.72
C ARG A 905 -42.21 -10.93 4.89
N ASP A 906 -43.27 -11.37 4.22
CA ASP A 906 -43.75 -12.73 4.38
C ASP A 906 -42.90 -13.67 3.51
N ASP A 907 -41.96 -14.36 4.16
CA ASP A 907 -41.02 -15.28 3.52
C ASP A 907 -41.74 -16.42 2.76
N GLU A 908 -43.02 -16.69 3.05
CA GLU A 908 -43.84 -17.66 2.31
C GLU A 908 -44.47 -17.05 1.04
N TRP A 909 -44.88 -15.77 1.07
CA TRP A 909 -45.33 -15.04 -0.13
C TRP A 909 -44.20 -14.80 -1.13
N GLU A 910 -43.03 -14.33 -0.67
CA GLU A 910 -41.88 -14.11 -1.58
C GLU A 910 -41.51 -15.42 -2.29
N ARG A 911 -41.55 -16.56 -1.57
CA ARG A 911 -41.37 -17.89 -2.18
C ARG A 911 -42.47 -18.28 -3.16
N GLU A 912 -43.73 -17.91 -2.92
CA GLU A 912 -44.81 -18.22 -3.87
C GLU A 912 -44.62 -17.48 -5.19
N VAL A 913 -44.25 -16.20 -5.15
CA VAL A 913 -43.93 -15.42 -6.36
C VAL A 913 -42.78 -16.06 -7.16
N TRP A 914 -41.74 -16.55 -6.48
CA TRP A 914 -40.69 -17.34 -7.13
C TRP A 914 -41.19 -18.71 -7.65
N ARG A 915 -42.15 -19.37 -6.99
CA ARG A 915 -42.76 -20.63 -7.47
C ARG A 915 -43.63 -20.42 -8.71
N GLU A 916 -44.51 -19.43 -8.71
CA GLU A 916 -45.39 -19.13 -9.85
C GLU A 916 -44.62 -18.73 -11.12
N ARG A 917 -43.45 -18.09 -10.95
CA ARG A 917 -42.58 -17.68 -12.05
C ARG A 917 -41.46 -18.67 -12.38
N PHE A 918 -41.45 -19.86 -11.79
CA PHE A 918 -40.44 -20.88 -12.07
C PHE A 918 -40.63 -21.50 -13.47
N VAL A 919 -39.58 -21.45 -14.29
CA VAL A 919 -39.56 -21.94 -15.69
C VAL A 919 -38.84 -23.28 -15.80
N GLY A 920 -37.87 -23.56 -14.92
CA GLY A 920 -37.15 -24.83 -14.88
C GLY A 920 -35.82 -24.75 -14.13
N VAL A 921 -35.12 -25.88 -14.05
CA VAL A 921 -33.75 -25.96 -13.52
C VAL A 921 -32.73 -26.06 -14.65
N CYS A 922 -31.58 -25.41 -14.49
CA CYS A 922 -30.31 -25.76 -15.12
C CYS A 922 -29.47 -26.56 -14.12
N GLY A 923 -29.07 -27.78 -14.48
CA GLY A 923 -28.22 -28.63 -13.65
C GLY A 923 -27.89 -29.92 -14.37
N VAL A 924 -26.77 -30.54 -14.01
CA VAL A 924 -26.42 -31.86 -14.54
C VAL A 924 -27.18 -32.90 -13.72
N GLU A 925 -28.02 -33.70 -14.37
CA GLU A 925 -28.53 -34.94 -13.75
C GLU A 925 -27.35 -35.90 -13.60
N VAL A 926 -26.92 -36.11 -12.35
CA VAL A 926 -25.94 -37.15 -12.03
C VAL A 926 -26.67 -38.49 -12.13
N SER A 927 -26.38 -39.25 -13.19
CA SER A 927 -26.78 -40.65 -13.29
C SER A 927 -26.11 -41.47 -12.18
N GLU A 928 -26.90 -42.13 -11.34
CA GLU A 928 -26.39 -43.12 -10.39
C GLU A 928 -26.02 -44.42 -11.14
N ASP A 929 -24.73 -44.58 -11.46
CA ASP A 929 -24.06 -45.79 -11.95
C ASP A 929 -22.70 -45.96 -11.22
#